data_AF-A0A8C9GW36-F1
#
_entry.id   AF-A0A8C9GW36-F1
#
_cell.length_a   1.000
_cell.length_b   1.000
_cell.length_c   1.000
_cell.angle_alpha   90.00
_cell.angle_beta   90.00
_cell.angle_gamma   90.00
#
_symmetry.space_group_name_H-M   'P 1'
#
loop_
_entity.id
_entity.type
_entity.pdbx_description
1 polymer ?
#
loop_
_entity_poly.entity_id
_entity_poly.type
_entity_poly.pdbx_seq_one_letter_code
_entity_poly.pdbx_strand_id
1 'polypeptide(L)'
;MAGPSSPPATMKIAVIGQSLFGQEVYCHLRKEGHEVVGVFTVPDKDGKADPLGLEAEKDGVPVFKFSRWRAKGQALPEVVAKYQALGAELNVLPFCSQFIPMEIINAPQHGSIIYHPSLLPRHRGASAINWTLIHGDKKGGFSIFWADDGLDTGDLLLQKECEVLPDDTVSTLYNRFLFPEGIKGMVQAVRLIAEGKAPRLPQPEEGATYEGIQKKETAKIDWDQPAEAIHNWIRGNDKVPGAWTEACEPLQKLTFFNSTLNTSGLVPEGDALPIPGAHRPGVVTKAGLILFGNDDKMLLVKNIQLEDGKMILASNFYKGAASSALELTEAELVTAEAVRSAWQRILPNVLEVEDSTDFFKSGAASVDVVRLVEEVKELCDGLELENEDVYMATTFGDFIQLLVRKLRGDDEEGECSIDYVEMAANKRTLHMPHQLFIGGAFVDAEGAKTFETINPTDGSVICQVSLAQVTDVDKAVATAKDAFENGRWGKISARDRGRLLYRLADLMEQHQEELATIEALDAGAVYTLALKTHVGMSIQTFRYFAGWCDKIQGSTIPINQARPNRNLTLTRKEPVGVCGIIIPWNYPLMMLSWKTAACLAAGNTVVIKPAQVTPLTALKFAELTLKAGIPKGVVNVLPGSGSLVGQRLSDHPDVRKIGFTGSTEVGKHIMKSCAISNVKKVSLELGGKSPLIIFADCDLNKAVQMGMSSVFFNKGENCIAAGRLFVEDSIHDEFVRRVVQEVRKMKVGNPLDRDTDHGPQNHHAHLMKLMEYCQRGVKEGATLVCGGNQIPRPGFFFEPTVFTDVEDHMFIAKEESFGPVMIISRFADGDVDAVLSRANATEFGLASGVFTRDINKALYVSDKLQAGTVFVNTYNKTDVAAPFGGFKQSGFGKDLGEAALNEYLRVKTVTFEY
;
A
#
# COMPACT_ATOMS: atom_id res chain seq x y z
N MET A 1 -23.58 -4.88 39.88
CA MET A 1 -24.98 -4.85 39.41
C MET A 1 -25.29 -3.44 38.96
N ALA A 2 -25.23 -3.17 37.66
CA ALA A 2 -25.79 -1.97 37.06
C ALA A 2 -27.11 -2.40 36.40
N GLY A 3 -28.22 -1.75 36.77
CA GLY A 3 -29.54 -2.07 36.22
C GLY A 3 -29.63 -1.78 34.72
N PRO A 4 -30.60 -2.40 34.01
CA PRO A 4 -30.83 -2.13 32.60
C PRO A 4 -31.27 -0.67 32.43
N SER A 5 -30.58 0.06 31.55
CA SER A 5 -30.96 1.41 31.13
C SER A 5 -32.36 1.39 30.52
N SER A 6 -33.25 2.25 31.02
CA SER A 6 -34.56 2.52 30.43
C SER A 6 -34.42 2.87 28.95
N PRO A 7 -35.34 2.42 28.06
CA PRO A 7 -35.31 2.84 26.67
C PRO A 7 -35.43 4.37 26.58
N PRO A 8 -34.73 5.04 25.65
CA PRO A 8 -34.81 6.49 25.50
C PRO A 8 -36.26 6.90 25.20
N ALA A 9 -36.70 8.02 25.78
CA ALA A 9 -38.03 8.56 25.54
C ALA A 9 -38.16 8.98 24.06
N THR A 10 -39.09 8.34 23.34
CA THR A 10 -39.50 8.72 21.99
C THR A 10 -40.14 10.11 22.00
N MET A 11 -39.82 10.96 21.03
CA MET A 11 -40.35 12.34 20.88
C MET A 11 -40.89 12.55 19.47
N LYS A 12 -41.85 13.46 19.33
CA LYS A 12 -42.34 13.97 18.04
C LYS A 12 -41.47 15.12 17.54
N ILE A 13 -40.79 14.92 16.42
CA ILE A 13 -39.78 15.85 15.90
C ILE A 13 -40.24 16.46 14.58
N ALA A 14 -40.11 17.79 14.44
CA ALA A 14 -40.13 18.44 13.14
C ALA A 14 -38.68 18.75 12.70
N VAL A 15 -38.31 18.29 11.50
CA VAL A 15 -36.98 18.56 10.93
C VAL A 15 -37.09 19.74 9.96
N ILE A 16 -36.38 20.83 10.24
CA ILE A 16 -36.41 22.05 9.42
C ILE A 16 -35.00 22.24 8.83
N GLY A 17 -34.80 21.84 7.59
CA GLY A 17 -33.49 21.93 6.96
C GLY A 17 -33.49 21.48 5.52
N GLN A 18 -32.31 21.24 4.97
CA GLN A 18 -32.13 20.81 3.59
C GLN A 18 -30.82 20.01 3.46
N SER A 19 -30.48 19.59 2.24
CA SER A 19 -29.26 18.89 1.87
C SER A 19 -29.14 17.47 2.45
N LEU A 20 -28.10 16.75 2.00
CA LEU A 20 -27.75 15.42 2.52
C LEU A 20 -27.49 15.43 4.03
N PHE A 21 -27.00 16.54 4.59
CA PHE A 21 -26.78 16.64 6.04
C PHE A 21 -28.09 16.56 6.82
N GLY A 22 -29.14 17.24 6.32
CA GLY A 22 -30.47 17.15 6.89
C GLY A 22 -31.08 15.76 6.75
N GLN A 23 -30.89 15.11 5.59
CA GLN A 23 -31.37 13.74 5.33
C GLN A 23 -30.75 12.74 6.29
N GLU A 24 -29.43 12.78 6.50
CA GLU A 24 -28.73 11.87 7.40
C GLU A 24 -29.17 12.06 8.86
N VAL A 25 -29.32 13.32 9.32
CA VAL A 25 -29.87 13.59 10.66
C VAL A 25 -31.28 13.01 10.79
N TYR A 26 -32.16 13.25 9.81
CA TYR A 26 -33.51 12.68 9.77
C TYR A 26 -33.50 11.15 9.86
N CYS A 27 -32.71 10.48 9.02
CA CYS A 27 -32.58 9.03 9.00
C CYS A 27 -32.11 8.48 10.34
N HIS A 28 -31.13 9.13 10.97
CA HIS A 28 -30.62 8.71 12.28
C HIS A 28 -31.63 8.92 13.41
N LEU A 29 -32.37 10.03 13.41
CA LEU A 29 -33.43 10.27 14.41
C LEU A 29 -34.52 9.19 14.35
N ARG A 30 -34.93 8.80 13.14
CA ARG A 30 -35.89 7.70 12.96
C ARG A 30 -35.32 6.35 13.40
N LYS A 31 -34.05 6.08 13.11
CA LYS A 31 -33.35 4.86 13.58
C LYS A 31 -33.27 4.79 15.11
N GLU A 32 -33.18 5.91 15.81
CA GLU A 32 -33.24 5.96 17.29
C GLU A 32 -34.67 5.85 17.84
N GLY A 33 -35.68 5.69 16.98
CA GLY A 33 -37.06 5.46 17.36
C GLY A 33 -37.87 6.73 17.62
N HIS A 34 -37.36 7.92 17.24
CA HIS A 34 -38.14 9.16 17.27
C HIS A 34 -39.17 9.21 16.12
N GLU A 35 -40.33 9.81 16.38
CA GLU A 35 -41.36 10.02 15.38
C GLU A 35 -41.13 11.37 14.70
N VAL A 36 -40.77 11.37 13.41
CA VAL A 36 -40.68 12.63 12.65
C VAL A 36 -42.06 12.97 12.10
N VAL A 37 -42.68 14.03 12.62
CA VAL A 37 -44.06 14.43 12.29
C VAL A 37 -44.17 15.36 11.09
N GLY A 38 -43.05 15.95 10.65
CA GLY A 38 -42.98 16.70 9.41
C GLY A 38 -41.57 17.18 9.08
N VAL A 39 -41.35 17.38 7.79
CA VAL A 39 -40.08 17.85 7.23
C VAL A 39 -40.32 19.13 6.45
N PHE A 40 -39.52 20.16 6.73
CA PHE A 40 -39.63 21.45 6.07
C PHE A 40 -38.33 21.76 5.34
N THR A 41 -38.40 21.85 4.02
CA THR A 41 -37.26 22.10 3.14
C THR A 41 -37.52 23.33 2.27
N VAL A 42 -36.47 23.80 1.59
CA VAL A 42 -36.63 24.85 0.57
C VAL A 42 -37.37 24.32 -0.66
N PRO A 43 -37.98 25.20 -1.49
CA PRO A 43 -38.53 24.80 -2.78
C PRO A 43 -37.49 24.11 -3.65
N ASP A 44 -37.96 23.17 -4.46
CA ASP A 44 -37.14 22.46 -5.43
C ASP A 44 -36.48 23.46 -6.38
N LYS A 45 -35.18 23.31 -6.59
CA LYS A 45 -34.39 24.18 -7.45
C LYS A 45 -34.07 23.43 -8.73
N ASP A 46 -34.35 24.05 -9.87
CA ASP A 46 -34.06 23.49 -11.20
C ASP A 46 -34.65 22.08 -11.42
N GLY A 47 -35.85 21.83 -10.87
CA GLY A 47 -36.54 20.54 -10.95
C GLY A 47 -35.97 19.44 -10.04
N LYS A 48 -34.92 19.72 -9.27
CA LYS A 48 -34.30 18.78 -8.34
C LYS A 48 -34.89 18.93 -6.94
N ALA A 49 -35.51 17.87 -6.45
CA ALA A 49 -36.01 17.82 -5.09
C ALA A 49 -34.87 17.71 -4.07
N ASP A 50 -35.06 18.35 -2.91
CA ASP A 50 -34.09 18.30 -1.83
C ASP A 50 -33.97 16.86 -1.25
N PRO A 51 -32.74 16.35 -1.00
CA PRO A 51 -32.54 14.97 -0.53
C PRO A 51 -33.28 14.62 0.78
N LEU A 52 -33.40 15.57 1.71
CA LEU A 52 -34.16 15.36 2.95
C LEU A 52 -35.66 15.26 2.65
N GLY A 53 -36.18 16.10 1.74
CA GLY A 53 -37.57 16.04 1.30
C GLY A 53 -37.91 14.72 0.61
N LEU A 54 -37.05 14.26 -0.30
CA LEU A 54 -37.24 12.99 -1.02
C LEU A 54 -37.30 11.78 -0.07
N GLU A 55 -36.39 11.70 0.90
CA GLU A 55 -36.38 10.59 1.86
C GLU A 55 -37.62 10.62 2.77
N ALA A 56 -38.04 11.82 3.20
CA ALA A 56 -39.23 11.98 4.01
C ALA A 56 -40.53 11.62 3.27
N GLU A 57 -40.65 12.01 1.99
CA GLU A 57 -41.77 11.62 1.12
C GLU A 57 -41.86 10.11 0.93
N LYS A 58 -40.72 9.45 0.68
CA LYS A 58 -40.61 7.98 0.57
C LYS A 58 -41.08 7.26 1.84
N ASP A 59 -40.83 7.87 2.98
CA ASP A 59 -41.20 7.37 4.30
C ASP A 59 -42.66 7.70 4.71
N GLY A 60 -43.39 8.43 3.87
CA GLY A 60 -44.76 8.87 4.15
C GLY A 60 -44.86 10.01 5.17
N VAL A 61 -43.76 10.69 5.48
CA VAL A 61 -43.74 11.85 6.39
C VAL A 61 -44.18 13.11 5.61
N PRO A 62 -45.06 13.96 6.15
CA PRO A 62 -45.48 15.19 5.47
C PRO A 62 -44.30 16.13 5.19
N VAL A 63 -44.12 16.51 3.92
CA VAL A 63 -43.08 17.45 3.47
C VAL A 63 -43.68 18.79 3.06
N PHE A 64 -43.09 19.87 3.56
CA PHE A 64 -43.54 21.24 3.30
C PHE A 64 -42.41 22.08 2.68
N LYS A 65 -42.64 22.58 1.47
CA LYS A 65 -41.64 23.34 0.69
C LYS A 65 -42.02 24.82 0.59
N PHE A 66 -41.88 25.57 1.68
CA PHE A 66 -42.24 26.99 1.70
C PHE A 66 -41.12 27.86 1.13
N SER A 67 -41.44 28.74 0.16
CA SER A 67 -40.47 29.71 -0.38
C SER A 67 -40.01 30.74 0.66
N ARG A 68 -40.83 30.99 1.69
CA ARG A 68 -40.51 31.84 2.85
C ARG A 68 -41.45 31.52 4.02
N TRP A 69 -41.00 31.75 5.24
CA TRP A 69 -41.77 31.57 6.48
C TRP A 69 -42.42 32.87 7.00
N ARG A 70 -41.85 34.00 6.60
CA ARG A 70 -42.27 35.35 7.03
C ARG A 70 -42.30 36.32 5.84
N ALA A 71 -43.15 37.33 5.92
CA ALA A 71 -43.20 38.46 4.99
C ALA A 71 -43.16 39.76 5.79
N LYS A 72 -42.26 40.68 5.42
CA LYS A 72 -42.04 41.96 6.14
C LYS A 72 -41.82 41.78 7.65
N GLY A 73 -41.13 40.71 8.05
CA GLY A 73 -40.81 40.41 9.45
C GLY A 73 -41.92 39.70 10.24
N GLN A 74 -43.14 39.56 9.69
CA GLN A 74 -44.24 38.85 10.35
C GLN A 74 -44.40 37.42 9.81
N ALA A 75 -44.66 36.46 10.70
CA ALA A 75 -44.93 35.07 10.32
C ALA A 75 -46.17 34.96 9.41
N LEU A 76 -46.12 34.08 8.41
CA LEU A 76 -47.27 33.81 7.55
C LEU A 76 -48.30 32.95 8.30
N PRO A 77 -49.54 33.44 8.54
CA PRO A 77 -50.53 32.72 9.35
C PRO A 77 -50.83 31.30 8.84
N GLU A 78 -50.87 31.11 7.53
CA GLU A 78 -51.09 29.82 6.89
C GLU A 78 -49.94 28.83 7.09
N VAL A 79 -48.69 29.31 7.20
CA VAL A 79 -47.50 28.49 7.46
C VAL A 79 -47.50 28.06 8.93
N VAL A 80 -47.79 28.99 9.84
CA VAL A 80 -47.88 28.72 11.28
C VAL A 80 -48.98 27.70 11.58
N ALA A 81 -50.16 27.84 10.99
CA ALA A 81 -51.27 26.91 11.19
C ALA A 81 -50.93 25.49 10.68
N LYS A 82 -50.26 25.36 9.52
CA LYS A 82 -49.82 24.07 8.99
C LYS A 82 -48.77 23.41 9.88
N TYR A 83 -47.82 24.18 10.41
CA TYR A 83 -46.81 23.69 11.33
C TYR A 83 -47.43 23.22 12.66
N GLN A 84 -48.29 24.03 13.27
CA GLN A 84 -48.91 23.72 14.57
C GLN A 84 -49.78 22.45 14.52
N ALA A 85 -50.41 22.18 13.38
CA ALA A 85 -51.21 20.97 13.17
C ALA A 85 -50.42 19.65 13.30
N LEU A 86 -49.08 19.69 13.19
CA LEU A 86 -48.22 18.51 13.29
C LEU A 86 -47.97 18.05 14.73
N GLY A 87 -48.16 18.93 15.72
CA GLY A 87 -47.92 18.59 17.13
C GLY A 87 -46.47 18.21 17.45
N ALA A 88 -45.49 18.90 16.86
CA ALA A 88 -44.08 18.66 17.14
C ALA A 88 -43.71 19.06 18.59
N GLU A 89 -42.96 18.20 19.27
CA GLU A 89 -42.46 18.40 20.64
C GLU A 89 -41.05 19.00 20.67
N LEU A 90 -40.29 18.84 19.58
CA LEU A 90 -38.96 19.43 19.35
C LEU A 90 -38.79 19.81 17.87
N ASN A 91 -38.19 20.97 17.59
CA ASN A 91 -37.65 21.26 16.26
C ASN A 91 -36.15 20.96 16.20
N VAL A 92 -35.74 20.34 15.10
CA VAL A 92 -34.34 20.04 14.80
C VAL A 92 -33.97 20.74 13.48
N LEU A 93 -33.05 21.71 13.55
CA LEU A 93 -32.60 22.54 12.43
C LEU A 93 -31.17 22.16 12.01
N PRO A 94 -30.96 21.05 11.26
CA PRO A 94 -29.62 20.56 10.95
C PRO A 94 -28.92 21.39 9.86
N PHE A 95 -29.67 21.99 8.93
CA PHE A 95 -29.13 22.89 7.90
C PHE A 95 -30.23 23.85 7.46
N CYS A 96 -30.45 24.90 8.26
CA CYS A 96 -31.51 25.87 8.00
C CYS A 96 -30.97 27.07 7.21
N SER A 97 -31.53 27.33 6.03
CA SER A 97 -31.12 28.43 5.13
C SER A 97 -32.11 29.60 5.12
N GLN A 98 -33.21 29.50 5.87
CA GLN A 98 -34.28 30.48 5.94
C GLN A 98 -34.46 30.95 7.38
N PHE A 99 -34.85 32.21 7.56
CA PHE A 99 -35.20 32.71 8.89
C PHE A 99 -36.55 32.15 9.33
N ILE A 100 -36.54 31.41 10.43
CA ILE A 100 -37.74 30.81 11.04
C ILE A 100 -38.34 31.80 12.05
N PRO A 101 -39.64 32.10 11.99
CA PRO A 101 -40.28 33.03 12.92
C PRO A 101 -40.35 32.45 14.35
N MET A 102 -40.33 33.33 15.35
CA MET A 102 -40.33 32.93 16.77
C MET A 102 -41.59 32.17 17.18
N GLU A 103 -42.70 32.39 16.50
CA GLU A 103 -43.96 31.64 16.66
C GLU A 103 -43.80 30.14 16.34
N ILE A 104 -42.77 29.76 15.58
CA ILE A 104 -42.45 28.37 15.22
C ILE A 104 -41.28 27.86 16.07
N ILE A 105 -40.27 28.69 16.29
CA ILE A 105 -39.12 28.36 17.17
C ILE A 105 -39.58 28.06 18.61
N ASN A 106 -40.54 28.81 19.13
CA ASN A 106 -41.03 28.66 20.52
C ASN A 106 -42.23 27.72 20.66
N ALA A 107 -42.78 27.20 19.55
CA ALA A 107 -43.99 26.39 19.59
C ALA A 107 -43.82 25.00 20.25
N PRO A 108 -42.74 24.23 19.98
CA PRO A 108 -42.53 22.95 20.66
C PRO A 108 -42.22 23.10 22.15
N GLN A 109 -42.78 22.22 22.98
CA GLN A 109 -42.56 22.25 24.43
C GLN A 109 -41.09 22.05 24.84
N HIS A 110 -40.30 21.31 24.05
CA HIS A 110 -38.87 21.12 24.30
C HIS A 110 -37.99 22.16 23.58
N GLY A 111 -38.58 23.09 22.83
CA GLY A 111 -37.90 24.16 22.11
C GLY A 111 -37.41 23.75 20.72
N SER A 112 -36.42 24.50 20.22
CA SER A 112 -35.81 24.31 18.90
C SER A 112 -34.29 24.34 19.02
N ILE A 113 -33.61 23.41 18.35
CA ILE A 113 -32.14 23.38 18.28
C ILE A 113 -31.65 23.53 16.85
N ILE A 114 -30.51 24.20 16.68
CA ILE A 114 -29.92 24.51 15.39
C ILE A 114 -28.43 24.19 15.37
N TYR A 115 -27.96 23.70 14.22
CA TYR A 115 -26.56 23.43 13.92
C TYR A 115 -25.90 24.65 13.26
N HIS A 116 -24.71 25.03 13.73
CA HIS A 116 -23.86 26.01 13.06
C HIS A 116 -22.43 25.50 12.92
N PRO A 117 -21.81 25.59 11.71
CA PRO A 117 -20.51 25.00 11.42
C PRO A 117 -19.34 25.90 11.86
N SER A 118 -19.40 26.42 13.09
CA SER A 118 -18.31 27.11 13.75
C SER A 118 -18.31 26.87 15.26
N LEU A 119 -17.20 27.20 15.90
CA LEU A 119 -17.10 27.31 17.36
C LEU A 119 -17.60 28.69 17.79
N LEU A 120 -18.92 28.80 17.99
CA LEU A 120 -19.56 30.04 18.42
C LEU A 120 -18.98 30.51 19.78
N PRO A 121 -18.78 31.82 19.97
CA PRO A 121 -19.34 32.93 19.17
C PRO A 121 -18.50 33.35 17.96
N ARG A 122 -17.40 32.67 17.64
CA ARG A 122 -16.51 33.03 16.52
C ARG A 122 -17.09 32.60 15.18
N HIS A 123 -16.87 33.43 14.16
CA HIS A 123 -17.36 33.28 12.79
C HIS A 123 -18.88 33.12 12.70
N ARG A 124 -19.66 34.11 13.17
CA ARG A 124 -21.12 34.09 13.01
C ARG A 124 -21.52 34.35 11.56
N GLY A 125 -22.67 33.79 11.15
CA GLY A 125 -23.25 34.03 9.85
C GLY A 125 -22.76 33.09 8.74
N ALA A 126 -23.21 33.38 7.53
CA ALA A 126 -22.94 32.53 6.37
C ALA A 126 -21.46 32.58 5.96
N SER A 127 -20.93 31.42 5.53
CA SER A 127 -19.50 31.19 5.23
C SER A 127 -18.57 31.04 6.44
N ALA A 128 -19.10 30.66 7.61
CA ALA A 128 -18.30 30.46 8.82
C ALA A 128 -17.12 29.47 8.66
N ILE A 129 -17.30 28.42 7.85
CA ILE A 129 -16.22 27.46 7.52
C ILE A 129 -15.10 28.16 6.74
N ASN A 130 -15.46 28.98 5.74
CA ASN A 130 -14.50 29.77 4.96
C ASN A 130 -13.68 30.67 5.90
N TRP A 131 -14.34 31.40 6.79
CA TRP A 131 -13.68 32.34 7.70
C TRP A 131 -12.76 31.66 8.72
N THR A 132 -13.12 30.47 9.19
CA THR A 132 -12.25 29.62 10.01
C THR A 132 -10.91 29.38 9.31
N LEU A 133 -10.95 29.07 8.01
CA LEU A 133 -9.75 28.80 7.21
C LEU A 133 -9.01 30.09 6.81
N ILE A 134 -9.74 31.13 6.41
CA ILE A 134 -9.21 32.43 5.99
C ILE A 134 -8.44 33.11 7.13
N HIS A 135 -8.97 33.08 8.36
CA HIS A 135 -8.27 33.63 9.53
C HIS A 135 -7.15 32.73 10.05
N GLY A 136 -6.94 31.55 9.45
CA GLY A 136 -5.85 30.65 9.82
C GLY A 136 -6.03 29.99 11.18
N ASP A 137 -7.28 29.88 11.66
CA ASP A 137 -7.60 29.29 12.95
C ASP A 137 -7.05 27.86 13.04
N LYS A 138 -6.43 27.53 14.18
CA LYS A 138 -5.85 26.19 14.41
C LYS A 138 -6.89 25.19 14.91
N LYS A 139 -8.05 25.68 15.35
CA LYS A 139 -9.19 24.88 15.78
C LYS A 139 -10.43 25.32 15.01
N GLY A 140 -11.21 24.34 14.59
CA GLY A 140 -12.48 24.52 13.93
C GLY A 140 -13.47 23.51 14.49
N GLY A 141 -14.74 23.62 14.11
CA GLY A 141 -15.75 22.71 14.66
C GLY A 141 -17.14 23.23 14.43
N PHE A 142 -18.07 22.74 15.23
CA PHE A 142 -19.47 23.13 15.15
C PHE A 142 -20.08 23.34 16.52
N SER A 143 -21.18 24.09 16.53
CA SER A 143 -22.00 24.38 17.68
C SER A 143 -23.43 23.95 17.41
N ILE A 144 -24.07 23.39 18.43
CA ILE A 144 -25.51 23.16 18.49
C ILE A 144 -26.02 23.99 19.64
N PHE A 145 -27.02 24.81 19.37
CA PHE A 145 -27.55 25.78 20.33
C PHE A 145 -29.05 25.86 20.22
N TRP A 146 -29.66 26.44 21.25
CA TRP A 146 -31.08 26.70 21.31
C TRP A 146 -31.39 27.89 20.40
N ALA A 147 -32.23 27.67 19.39
CA ALA A 147 -32.53 28.71 18.40
C ALA A 147 -33.27 29.89 19.06
N ASP A 148 -32.86 31.11 18.70
CA ASP A 148 -33.46 32.39 19.10
C ASP A 148 -33.62 33.31 17.86
N ASP A 149 -33.92 34.60 18.08
CA ASP A 149 -34.19 35.55 16.97
C ASP A 149 -32.90 35.96 16.22
N GLY A 150 -31.73 35.78 16.85
CA GLY A 150 -30.43 35.92 16.20
C GLY A 150 -29.97 34.59 15.64
N LEU A 151 -29.59 34.55 14.36
CA LEU A 151 -29.29 33.27 13.68
C LEU A 151 -28.25 32.40 14.41
N ASP A 152 -27.36 32.99 15.22
CA ASP A 152 -26.25 32.29 15.88
C ASP A 152 -25.97 32.78 17.32
N THR A 153 -26.99 33.23 18.08
CA THR A 153 -26.80 33.88 19.41
C THR A 153 -27.32 33.12 20.61
N GLY A 154 -28.22 32.15 20.41
CA GLY A 154 -28.86 31.46 21.52
C GLY A 154 -27.95 30.53 22.33
N ASP A 155 -28.44 30.08 23.49
CA ASP A 155 -27.64 29.31 24.45
C ASP A 155 -27.04 28.03 23.83
N LEU A 156 -25.76 27.77 24.09
CA LEU A 156 -25.07 26.57 23.64
C LEU A 156 -25.61 25.32 24.35
N LEU A 157 -25.82 24.27 23.56
CA LEU A 157 -26.19 22.92 24.01
C LEU A 157 -25.00 21.98 23.88
N LEU A 158 -24.34 21.96 22.72
CA LEU A 158 -23.21 21.08 22.42
C LEU A 158 -22.20 21.80 21.51
N GLN A 159 -20.91 21.64 21.79
CA GLN A 159 -19.85 22.04 20.87
C GLN A 159 -18.88 20.87 20.70
N LYS A 160 -18.38 20.68 19.47
CA LYS A 160 -17.29 19.77 19.18
C LYS A 160 -16.25 20.47 18.33
N GLU A 161 -14.99 20.34 18.73
CA GLU A 161 -13.85 20.91 18.04
C GLU A 161 -12.97 19.84 17.39
N CYS A 162 -12.20 20.26 16.39
CA CYS A 162 -11.13 19.50 15.76
C CYS A 162 -9.96 20.43 15.43
N GLU A 163 -8.78 19.84 15.23
CA GLU A 163 -7.66 20.57 14.64
C GLU A 163 -7.94 20.87 13.16
N VAL A 164 -7.68 22.11 12.77
CA VAL A 164 -7.66 22.55 11.37
C VAL A 164 -6.26 22.30 10.84
N LEU A 165 -6.14 21.38 9.88
CA LEU A 165 -4.87 21.00 9.29
C LEU A 165 -4.36 22.13 8.36
N PRO A 166 -3.03 22.24 8.16
CA PRO A 166 -2.45 23.31 7.35
C PRO A 166 -3.03 23.42 5.93
N ASP A 167 -3.37 22.29 5.32
CA ASP A 167 -3.89 22.21 3.95
C ASP A 167 -5.39 21.85 3.91
N ASP A 168 -6.11 21.93 5.03
CA ASP A 168 -7.57 21.78 5.01
C ASP A 168 -8.18 22.91 4.16
N THR A 169 -9.01 22.53 3.20
CA THR A 169 -9.97 23.36 2.45
C THR A 169 -11.37 23.30 3.06
N VAL A 170 -12.28 24.18 2.63
CA VAL A 170 -13.70 24.18 3.07
C VAL A 170 -14.31 22.79 2.92
N SER A 171 -14.09 22.17 1.76
CA SER A 171 -14.59 20.82 1.44
C SER A 171 -13.98 19.76 2.35
N THR A 172 -12.65 19.76 2.55
CA THR A 172 -12.00 18.73 3.36
C THR A 172 -12.37 18.83 4.84
N LEU A 173 -12.42 20.04 5.42
CA LEU A 173 -12.85 20.24 6.80
C LEU A 173 -14.32 19.84 7.00
N TYR A 174 -15.17 20.17 6.03
CA TYR A 174 -16.56 19.77 6.03
C TYR A 174 -16.72 18.24 6.00
N ASN A 175 -16.11 17.57 5.02
CA ASN A 175 -16.30 16.14 4.82
C ASN A 175 -15.59 15.29 5.89
N ARG A 176 -14.41 15.74 6.38
CA ARG A 176 -13.62 15.02 7.39
C ARG A 176 -14.24 15.08 8.78
N PHE A 177 -14.86 16.21 9.13
CA PHE A 177 -15.32 16.45 10.50
C PHE A 177 -16.75 16.99 10.58
N LEU A 178 -17.03 18.17 10.01
CA LEU A 178 -18.30 18.88 10.25
C LEU A 178 -19.52 18.05 9.81
N PHE A 179 -19.44 17.35 8.68
CA PHE A 179 -20.51 16.50 8.18
C PHE A 179 -20.70 15.26 9.06
N PRO A 180 -19.73 14.32 9.20
CA PRO A 180 -19.96 13.09 9.96
C PRO A 180 -20.14 13.32 11.47
N GLU A 181 -19.38 14.24 12.08
CA GLU A 181 -19.53 14.52 13.52
C GLU A 181 -20.69 15.46 13.81
N GLY A 182 -21.07 16.34 12.88
CA GLY A 182 -22.26 17.18 13.01
C GLY A 182 -23.54 16.36 13.05
N ILE A 183 -23.67 15.34 12.20
CA ILE A 183 -24.82 14.40 12.24
C ILE A 183 -24.91 13.74 13.62
N LYS A 184 -23.80 13.16 14.09
CA LYS A 184 -23.73 12.55 15.43
C LYS A 184 -24.03 13.55 16.54
N GLY A 185 -23.54 14.78 16.41
CA GLY A 185 -23.78 15.87 17.35
C GLY A 185 -25.26 16.22 17.45
N MET A 186 -25.94 16.36 16.31
CA MET A 186 -27.38 16.66 16.27
C MET A 186 -28.21 15.56 16.92
N VAL A 187 -27.92 14.30 16.61
CA VAL A 187 -28.61 13.15 17.21
C VAL A 187 -28.32 13.07 18.72
N GLN A 188 -27.07 13.31 19.13
CA GLN A 188 -26.69 13.40 20.54
C GLN A 188 -27.43 14.52 21.27
N ALA A 189 -27.58 15.70 20.64
CA ALA A 189 -28.30 16.82 21.22
C ALA A 189 -29.78 16.46 21.45
N VAL A 190 -30.44 15.82 20.49
CA VAL A 190 -31.82 15.31 20.66
C VAL A 190 -31.91 14.33 21.82
N ARG A 191 -30.96 13.40 21.93
CA ARG A 191 -30.91 12.43 23.04
C ARG A 191 -30.77 13.12 24.41
N LEU A 192 -29.90 14.12 24.51
CA LEU A 192 -29.74 14.90 25.75
C LEU A 192 -31.04 15.62 26.14
N ILE A 193 -31.81 16.09 25.15
CA ILE A 193 -33.13 16.71 25.38
C ILE A 193 -34.14 15.68 25.87
N ALA A 194 -34.24 14.53 25.20
CA ALA A 194 -35.15 13.43 25.58
C ALA A 194 -34.88 12.91 27.01
N GLU A 195 -33.62 12.94 27.44
CA GLU A 195 -33.19 12.55 28.78
C GLU A 195 -33.35 13.66 29.84
N GLY A 196 -33.75 14.88 29.45
CA GLY A 196 -33.84 16.04 30.35
C GLY A 196 -32.48 16.57 30.84
N LYS A 197 -31.40 16.31 30.09
CA LYS A 197 -30.02 16.65 30.45
C LYS A 197 -29.37 17.72 29.55
N ALA A 198 -30.09 18.22 28.56
CA ALA A 198 -29.57 19.22 27.63
C ALA A 198 -29.30 20.56 28.35
N PRO A 199 -28.04 21.07 28.34
CA PRO A 199 -27.70 22.32 28.99
C PRO A 199 -28.17 23.54 28.17
N ARG A 200 -28.32 24.68 28.84
CA ARG A 200 -28.54 26.01 28.26
C ARG A 200 -27.42 26.93 28.74
N LEU A 201 -26.30 26.93 28.02
CA LEU A 201 -25.12 27.72 28.38
C LEU A 201 -25.11 29.04 27.61
N PRO A 202 -25.21 30.21 28.26
CA PRO A 202 -25.13 31.49 27.56
C PRO A 202 -23.84 31.61 26.75
N GLN A 203 -23.97 32.02 25.48
CA GLN A 203 -22.80 32.30 24.63
C GLN A 203 -22.02 33.52 25.18
N PRO A 204 -20.67 33.49 25.18
CA PRO A 204 -19.89 34.69 25.47
C PRO A 204 -19.98 35.70 24.32
N GLU A 205 -19.85 36.99 24.63
CA GLU A 205 -19.71 38.05 23.61
C GLU A 205 -18.24 38.28 23.22
N GLU A 206 -17.30 37.89 24.08
CA GLU A 206 -15.87 38.03 23.84
C GLU A 206 -15.40 37.12 22.70
N GLY A 207 -14.76 37.71 21.68
CA GLY A 207 -14.26 36.98 20.50
C GLY A 207 -15.29 36.73 19.39
N ALA A 208 -16.52 37.26 19.53
CA ALA A 208 -17.54 37.17 18.50
C ALA A 208 -17.14 37.95 17.23
N THR A 209 -17.35 37.35 16.06
CA THR A 209 -17.07 37.98 14.76
C THR A 209 -18.26 37.84 13.81
N TYR A 210 -18.45 38.84 12.94
CA TYR A 210 -19.57 38.96 12.00
C TYR A 210 -19.05 39.21 10.59
N GLU A 211 -18.42 38.20 10.01
CA GLU A 211 -17.83 38.30 8.69
C GLU A 211 -18.86 38.17 7.56
N GLY A 212 -18.56 38.79 6.42
CA GLY A 212 -19.47 38.80 5.27
C GLY A 212 -19.54 37.46 4.53
N ILE A 213 -20.63 37.23 3.80
CA ILE A 213 -20.81 36.03 2.96
C ILE A 213 -19.76 36.01 1.85
N GLN A 214 -19.06 34.89 1.69
CA GLN A 214 -18.11 34.71 0.59
C GLN A 214 -18.81 34.36 -0.72
N LYS A 215 -18.59 35.18 -1.74
CA LYS A 215 -19.07 34.99 -3.12
C LYS A 215 -17.94 35.22 -4.13
N LYS A 216 -18.17 34.89 -5.40
CA LYS A 216 -17.13 35.04 -6.42
C LYS A 216 -16.65 36.48 -6.53
N GLU A 217 -17.54 37.45 -6.37
CA GLU A 217 -17.22 38.88 -6.46
C GLU A 217 -16.30 39.33 -5.32
N THR A 218 -16.36 38.68 -4.16
CA THR A 218 -15.59 39.03 -2.96
C THR A 218 -14.33 38.18 -2.76
N ALA A 219 -14.14 37.13 -3.55
CA ALA A 219 -13.02 36.19 -3.42
C ALA A 219 -11.79 36.53 -4.30
N LYS A 220 -11.63 37.80 -4.69
CA LYS A 220 -10.40 38.26 -5.37
C LYS A 220 -9.22 38.17 -4.39
N ILE A 221 -8.09 37.64 -4.83
CA ILE A 221 -6.87 37.55 -4.02
C ILE A 221 -6.29 38.96 -3.86
N ASP A 222 -6.05 39.36 -2.62
CA ASP A 222 -5.22 40.52 -2.28
C ASP A 222 -3.76 40.06 -2.17
N TRP A 223 -2.91 40.62 -3.03
CA TRP A 223 -1.53 40.19 -3.18
C TRP A 223 -0.56 40.88 -2.24
N ASP A 224 -0.97 41.96 -1.56
CA ASP A 224 -0.14 42.64 -0.56
C ASP A 224 -0.26 41.95 0.82
N GLN A 225 -0.05 40.62 0.84
CA GLN A 225 -0.18 39.80 2.04
C GLN A 225 0.94 38.75 2.13
N PRO A 226 1.27 38.25 3.35
CA PRO A 226 2.22 37.16 3.53
C PRO A 226 1.73 35.86 2.87
N ALA A 227 2.66 34.95 2.55
CA ALA A 227 2.32 33.70 1.83
C ALA A 227 1.29 32.83 2.58
N GLU A 228 1.33 32.81 3.91
CA GLU A 228 0.36 32.10 4.75
C GLU A 228 -1.06 32.69 4.61
N ALA A 229 -1.19 34.01 4.51
CA ALA A 229 -2.49 34.67 4.35
C ALA A 229 -3.07 34.40 2.95
N ILE A 230 -2.25 34.45 1.91
CA ILE A 230 -2.64 34.09 0.53
C ILE A 230 -3.10 32.62 0.48
N HIS A 231 -2.34 31.71 1.10
CA HIS A 231 -2.71 30.29 1.20
C HIS A 231 -4.03 30.08 1.95
N ASN A 232 -4.21 30.74 3.10
CA ASN A 232 -5.45 30.69 3.87
C ASN A 232 -6.65 31.23 3.08
N TRP A 233 -6.44 32.29 2.30
CA TRP A 233 -7.45 32.83 1.41
C TRP A 233 -7.85 31.84 0.31
N ILE A 234 -6.87 31.19 -0.32
CA ILE A 234 -7.12 30.18 -1.37
C ILE A 234 -7.88 28.99 -0.80
N ARG A 235 -7.35 28.33 0.24
CA ARG A 235 -7.99 27.12 0.82
C ARG A 235 -9.34 27.42 1.46
N GLY A 236 -9.52 28.63 1.99
CA GLY A 236 -10.78 29.11 2.57
C GLY A 236 -11.85 29.45 1.53
N ASN A 237 -11.50 29.55 0.25
CA ASN A 237 -12.45 29.73 -0.85
C ASN A 237 -12.50 28.52 -1.80
N ASP A 238 -11.83 27.42 -1.46
CA ASP A 238 -11.72 26.22 -2.29
C ASP A 238 -12.91 25.25 -2.07
N LYS A 239 -13.72 24.85 -3.08
CA LYS A 239 -13.77 25.30 -4.48
C LYS A 239 -14.79 26.43 -4.73
N VAL A 240 -15.65 26.70 -3.74
CA VAL A 240 -16.75 27.65 -3.84
C VAL A 240 -16.55 28.75 -2.81
N PRO A 241 -16.44 30.02 -3.23
CA PRO A 241 -16.60 30.52 -4.60
C PRO A 241 -15.36 30.38 -5.52
N GLY A 242 -14.20 30.00 -4.98
CA GLY A 242 -12.93 29.90 -5.68
C GLY A 242 -12.15 31.22 -5.69
N ALA A 243 -11.01 31.25 -5.00
CA ALA A 243 -10.12 32.41 -4.93
C ALA A 243 -9.51 32.72 -6.30
N TRP A 244 -9.58 33.97 -6.76
CA TRP A 244 -9.21 34.31 -8.13
C TRP A 244 -8.36 35.58 -8.25
N THR A 245 -7.64 35.69 -9.36
CA THR A 245 -6.86 36.87 -9.76
C THR A 245 -6.98 37.08 -11.28
N GLU A 246 -6.53 38.23 -11.76
CA GLU A 246 -6.17 38.42 -13.17
C GLU A 246 -4.66 38.17 -13.32
N ALA A 247 -4.23 37.52 -14.39
CA ALA A 247 -2.83 37.20 -14.68
C ALA A 247 -2.58 37.12 -16.19
N CYS A 248 -1.31 37.13 -16.63
CA CYS A 248 -0.86 37.15 -18.03
C CYS A 248 -1.09 38.46 -18.80
N GLU A 249 -0.51 38.55 -20.00
CA GLU A 249 -0.83 39.56 -21.03
C GLU A 249 -1.24 38.85 -22.34
N PRO A 250 -2.47 39.02 -22.85
CA PRO A 250 -3.59 39.76 -22.27
C PRO A 250 -4.07 39.17 -20.93
N LEU A 251 -4.66 40.02 -20.08
CA LEU A 251 -5.14 39.61 -18.76
C LEU A 251 -6.26 38.59 -18.89
N GLN A 252 -6.09 37.46 -18.21
CA GLN A 252 -7.03 36.36 -18.11
C GLN A 252 -7.40 36.15 -16.63
N LYS A 253 -8.66 35.81 -16.37
CA LYS A 253 -9.10 35.45 -15.02
C LYS A 253 -8.65 34.02 -14.67
N LEU A 254 -7.91 33.87 -13.58
CA LEU A 254 -7.48 32.58 -13.04
C LEU A 254 -8.08 32.35 -11.66
N THR A 255 -8.57 31.14 -11.41
CA THR A 255 -8.99 30.71 -10.06
C THR A 255 -8.04 29.63 -9.55
N PHE A 256 -7.59 29.73 -8.31
CA PHE A 256 -6.59 28.84 -7.71
C PHE A 256 -7.23 27.87 -6.72
N PHE A 257 -6.74 26.64 -6.71
CA PHE A 257 -7.21 25.56 -5.84
C PHE A 257 -6.05 24.71 -5.35
N ASN A 258 -6.27 23.99 -4.25
CA ASN A 258 -5.31 23.06 -3.64
C ASN A 258 -3.95 23.73 -3.38
N SER A 259 -3.97 24.84 -2.64
CA SER A 259 -2.74 25.48 -2.18
C SER A 259 -2.10 24.70 -1.03
N THR A 260 -0.77 24.76 -0.90
CA THR A 260 -0.02 24.27 0.27
C THR A 260 1.17 25.16 0.59
N LEU A 261 1.48 25.30 1.87
CA LEU A 261 2.70 25.96 2.35
C LEU A 261 3.90 25.01 2.40
N ASN A 262 3.70 23.70 2.20
CA ASN A 262 4.81 22.75 2.15
C ASN A 262 5.57 22.86 0.82
N THR A 263 6.55 23.75 0.82
CA THR A 263 7.41 24.05 -0.34
C THR A 263 8.84 23.53 -0.15
N SER A 264 9.06 22.64 0.81
CA SER A 264 10.38 22.08 1.14
C SER A 264 10.98 21.33 -0.05
N GLY A 265 12.18 21.73 -0.48
CA GLY A 265 12.86 21.12 -1.62
C GLY A 265 12.37 21.57 -2.99
N LEU A 266 11.41 22.50 -3.07
CA LEU A 266 11.03 23.13 -4.33
C LEU A 266 12.03 24.22 -4.70
N VAL A 267 12.47 24.22 -5.95
CA VAL A 267 13.23 25.30 -6.57
C VAL A 267 12.28 26.04 -7.51
N PRO A 268 12.17 27.38 -7.46
CA PRO A 268 11.32 28.17 -8.35
C PRO A 268 11.96 28.28 -9.74
N GLU A 269 12.16 27.14 -10.40
CA GLU A 269 12.71 27.03 -11.74
C GLU A 269 11.61 26.57 -12.69
N GLY A 270 11.20 27.46 -13.60
CA GLY A 270 10.06 27.28 -14.48
C GLY A 270 9.66 28.59 -15.16
N ASP A 271 8.50 28.58 -15.83
CA ASP A 271 8.03 29.73 -16.60
C ASP A 271 7.37 30.77 -15.69
N ALA A 272 7.75 32.04 -15.84
CA ALA A 272 7.21 33.13 -15.04
C ALA A 272 5.76 33.46 -15.43
N LEU A 273 4.89 33.54 -14.43
CA LEU A 273 3.49 33.95 -14.54
C LEU A 273 3.31 35.38 -13.96
N PRO A 274 3.21 36.42 -14.81
CA PRO A 274 2.95 37.78 -14.35
C PRO A 274 1.56 37.89 -13.73
N ILE A 275 1.50 38.41 -12.50
CA ILE A 275 0.25 38.66 -11.77
C ILE A 275 0.27 40.12 -11.31
N PRO A 276 -0.59 41.01 -11.85
CA PRO A 276 -0.66 42.39 -11.40
C PRO A 276 -0.92 42.51 -9.90
N GLY A 277 -0.11 43.32 -9.23
CA GLY A 277 -0.17 43.53 -7.78
C GLY A 277 0.63 42.53 -6.93
N ALA A 278 1.11 41.42 -7.52
CA ALA A 278 2.02 40.51 -6.82
C ALA A 278 3.43 41.11 -6.69
N HIS A 279 4.07 40.88 -5.53
CA HIS A 279 5.43 41.37 -5.25
C HIS A 279 6.46 40.88 -6.28
N ARG A 280 6.27 39.65 -6.77
CA ARG A 280 7.06 39.01 -7.82
C ARG A 280 6.17 38.09 -8.65
N PRO A 281 6.55 37.81 -9.91
CA PRO A 281 5.83 36.84 -10.74
C PRO A 281 5.74 35.48 -10.05
N GLY A 282 4.61 34.79 -10.23
CA GLY A 282 4.50 33.37 -9.92
C GLY A 282 5.43 32.56 -10.84
N VAL A 283 5.74 31.32 -10.48
CA VAL A 283 6.58 30.44 -11.31
C VAL A 283 5.86 29.12 -11.53
N VAL A 284 5.53 28.82 -12.79
CA VAL A 284 4.94 27.56 -13.22
C VAL A 284 6.06 26.52 -13.31
N THR A 285 6.05 25.57 -12.38
CA THR A 285 7.04 24.48 -12.29
C THR A 285 6.40 23.14 -12.61
N LYS A 286 7.22 22.08 -12.72
CA LYS A 286 6.72 20.70 -12.83
C LYS A 286 5.86 20.27 -11.63
N ALA A 287 6.05 20.88 -10.46
CA ALA A 287 5.32 20.55 -9.24
C ALA A 287 3.98 21.30 -9.11
N GLY A 288 3.75 22.34 -9.91
CA GLY A 288 2.61 23.26 -9.83
C GLY A 288 3.03 24.72 -9.96
N LEU A 289 2.11 25.65 -9.69
CA LEU A 289 2.38 27.09 -9.69
C LEU A 289 2.88 27.54 -8.31
N ILE A 290 4.13 27.97 -8.22
CA ILE A 290 4.68 28.58 -7.02
C ILE A 290 4.29 30.06 -7.01
N LEU A 291 3.67 30.51 -5.92
CA LEU A 291 3.33 31.91 -5.64
C LEU A 291 4.14 32.42 -4.45
N PHE A 292 4.22 33.74 -4.32
CA PHE A 292 5.04 34.40 -3.31
C PHE A 292 4.21 35.45 -2.57
N GLY A 293 4.33 35.45 -1.24
CA GLY A 293 3.80 36.53 -0.42
C GLY A 293 4.71 37.77 -0.44
N ASN A 294 4.24 38.86 0.16
CA ASN A 294 5.06 40.07 0.38
C ASN A 294 6.18 39.86 1.42
N ASP A 295 6.21 38.70 2.09
CA ASP A 295 7.27 38.24 2.98
C ASP A 295 8.30 37.31 2.30
N ASP A 296 8.27 37.25 0.96
CA ASP A 296 9.12 36.40 0.09
C ASP A 296 9.02 34.88 0.34
N LYS A 297 8.08 34.43 1.18
CA LYS A 297 7.82 33.01 1.38
C LYS A 297 7.01 32.43 0.24
N MET A 298 7.16 31.13 0.04
CA MET A 298 6.54 30.39 -1.05
C MET A 298 5.28 29.66 -0.61
N LEU A 299 4.26 29.65 -1.46
CA LEU A 299 3.19 28.66 -1.45
C LEU A 299 3.08 27.99 -2.83
N LEU A 300 2.54 26.78 -2.88
CA LEU A 300 2.35 26.02 -4.11
C LEU A 300 0.86 25.84 -4.38
N VAL A 301 0.40 26.18 -5.58
CA VAL A 301 -0.94 25.92 -6.11
C VAL A 301 -0.88 24.75 -7.09
N LYS A 302 -1.68 23.71 -6.87
CA LYS A 302 -1.69 22.50 -7.71
C LYS A 302 -2.63 22.61 -8.92
N ASN A 303 -3.74 23.32 -8.78
CA ASN A 303 -4.78 23.38 -9.81
C ASN A 303 -5.18 24.83 -10.09
N ILE A 304 -5.40 25.13 -11.37
CA ILE A 304 -5.87 26.43 -11.84
C ILE A 304 -7.13 26.19 -12.68
N GLN A 305 -8.16 27.00 -12.48
CA GLN A 305 -9.28 27.09 -13.41
C GLN A 305 -9.13 28.35 -14.26
N LEU A 306 -9.28 28.18 -15.57
CA LEU A 306 -9.21 29.25 -16.56
C LEU A 306 -10.57 29.97 -16.65
N GLU A 307 -10.61 31.07 -17.40
CA GLU A 307 -11.79 31.93 -17.51
C GLU A 307 -13.00 31.23 -18.17
N ASP A 308 -12.74 30.25 -19.03
CA ASP A 308 -13.75 29.38 -19.66
C ASP A 308 -14.32 28.31 -18.70
N GLY A 309 -13.85 28.27 -17.44
CA GLY A 309 -14.26 27.30 -16.44
C GLY A 309 -13.47 25.98 -16.46
N LYS A 310 -12.54 25.77 -17.40
CA LYS A 310 -11.71 24.58 -17.50
C LYS A 310 -10.71 24.51 -16.35
N MET A 311 -10.69 23.40 -15.62
CA MET A 311 -9.68 23.13 -14.59
C MET A 311 -8.49 22.37 -15.19
N ILE A 312 -7.28 22.85 -14.91
CA ILE A 312 -6.03 22.22 -15.35
C ILE A 312 -5.06 22.07 -14.18
N LEU A 313 -4.08 21.17 -14.33
CA LEU A 313 -2.91 21.19 -13.46
C LEU A 313 -2.13 22.48 -13.69
N ALA A 314 -1.75 23.14 -12.61
CA ALA A 314 -1.01 24.39 -12.66
C ALA A 314 0.33 24.24 -13.41
N SER A 315 0.96 23.06 -13.34
CA SER A 315 2.20 22.72 -14.05
C SER A 315 2.07 22.66 -15.57
N ASN A 316 0.84 22.63 -16.08
CA ASN A 316 0.53 22.56 -17.51
C ASN A 316 0.04 23.90 -18.05
N PHE A 317 0.08 24.97 -17.27
CA PHE A 317 -0.47 26.27 -17.66
C PHE A 317 0.10 26.81 -18.98
N TYR A 318 1.42 26.73 -19.18
CA TYR A 318 2.08 27.16 -20.44
C TYR A 318 2.26 26.05 -21.47
N LYS A 319 1.97 24.81 -21.09
CA LYS A 319 1.90 23.71 -22.06
C LYS A 319 0.56 23.90 -22.75
N GLY A 320 0.57 24.68 -23.84
CA GLY A 320 -0.61 24.98 -24.65
C GLY A 320 -1.45 23.71 -24.82
N ALA A 321 -2.78 23.88 -24.81
CA ALA A 321 -3.76 22.81 -24.76
C ALA A 321 -3.57 21.72 -25.84
N ALA A 322 -2.60 20.84 -25.63
CA ALA A 322 -2.47 19.55 -26.29
C ALA A 322 -3.13 18.50 -25.37
N SER A 323 -4.40 18.77 -25.06
CA SER A 323 -5.40 17.72 -24.99
C SER A 323 -6.48 18.22 -25.93
N SER A 324 -6.28 18.01 -27.22
CA SER A 324 -7.41 17.99 -28.14
C SER A 324 -8.45 17.06 -27.51
N ALA A 325 -9.69 17.55 -27.33
CA ALA A 325 -10.81 16.64 -27.13
C ALA A 325 -10.69 15.57 -28.23
N LEU A 326 -10.69 14.29 -27.86
CA LEU A 326 -10.58 13.24 -28.86
C LEU A 326 -11.75 13.42 -29.83
N GLU A 327 -11.46 13.59 -31.12
CA GLU A 327 -12.49 13.50 -32.15
C GLU A 327 -13.01 12.06 -32.13
N LEU A 328 -14.27 11.89 -31.72
CA LEU A 328 -14.92 10.60 -31.64
C LEU A 328 -15.22 10.08 -33.06
N THR A 329 -14.89 8.82 -33.32
CA THR A 329 -15.34 8.12 -34.54
C THR A 329 -16.85 7.90 -34.50
N GLU A 330 -17.47 7.60 -35.66
CA GLU A 330 -18.92 7.30 -35.72
C GLU A 330 -19.33 6.16 -34.77
N ALA A 331 -18.47 5.14 -34.60
CA ALA A 331 -18.71 4.05 -33.66
C ALA A 331 -18.66 4.51 -32.19
N GLU A 332 -17.70 5.37 -31.84
CA GLU A 332 -17.55 5.89 -30.48
C GLU A 332 -18.64 6.91 -30.11
N LEU A 333 -19.18 7.64 -31.09
CA LEU A 333 -20.37 8.47 -30.89
C LEU A 333 -21.60 7.63 -30.53
N VAL A 334 -21.76 6.47 -31.18
CA VAL A 334 -22.83 5.52 -30.83
C VAL A 334 -22.62 4.96 -29.42
N THR A 335 -21.39 4.57 -29.06
CA THR A 335 -21.07 4.11 -27.70
C THR A 335 -21.30 5.20 -26.66
N ALA A 336 -20.86 6.43 -26.93
CA ALA A 336 -21.08 7.56 -26.04
C ALA A 336 -22.58 7.78 -25.79
N GLU A 337 -23.43 7.69 -26.81
CA GLU A 337 -24.87 7.86 -26.64
C GLU A 337 -25.53 6.71 -25.86
N ALA A 338 -25.04 5.48 -26.03
CA ALA A 338 -25.48 4.33 -25.23
C ALA A 338 -25.11 4.49 -23.74
N VAL A 339 -23.90 5.00 -23.47
CA VAL A 339 -23.43 5.30 -22.11
C VAL A 339 -24.15 6.51 -21.53
N ARG A 340 -24.48 7.52 -22.34
CA ARG A 340 -25.35 8.66 -21.98
C ARG A 340 -26.71 8.17 -21.51
N SER A 341 -27.28 7.19 -22.22
CA SER A 341 -28.52 6.54 -21.84
C SER A 341 -28.40 5.74 -20.54
N ALA A 342 -27.26 5.12 -20.26
CA ALA A 342 -27.00 4.45 -18.98
C ALA A 342 -26.94 5.45 -17.81
N TRP A 343 -26.20 6.57 -18.00
CA TRP A 343 -26.18 7.68 -17.04
C TRP A 343 -27.59 8.22 -16.79
N GLN A 344 -28.38 8.41 -17.84
CA GLN A 344 -29.76 8.89 -17.77
C GLN A 344 -30.66 7.93 -16.96
N ARG A 345 -30.49 6.61 -17.08
CA ARG A 345 -31.23 5.61 -16.29
C ARG A 345 -30.80 5.54 -14.83
N ILE A 346 -29.52 5.75 -14.56
CA ILE A 346 -28.95 5.71 -13.21
C ILE A 346 -29.21 7.03 -12.48
N LEU A 347 -29.31 8.14 -13.23
CA LEU A 347 -29.58 9.48 -12.75
C LEU A 347 -31.00 9.90 -13.17
N PRO A 348 -32.06 9.31 -12.57
CA PRO A 348 -33.44 9.55 -12.99
C PRO A 348 -33.90 11.01 -12.85
N ASN A 349 -33.13 11.83 -12.14
CA ASN A 349 -33.41 13.25 -11.89
C ASN A 349 -32.73 14.19 -12.89
N VAL A 350 -31.91 13.68 -13.80
CA VAL A 350 -31.31 14.45 -14.90
C VAL A 350 -32.24 14.31 -16.09
N LEU A 351 -32.73 15.40 -16.69
CA LEU A 351 -33.64 15.33 -17.85
C LEU A 351 -32.91 14.98 -19.15
N GLU A 352 -31.68 15.48 -19.28
CA GLU A 352 -30.78 15.23 -20.39
C GLU A 352 -29.35 15.21 -19.83
N VAL A 353 -28.62 14.12 -20.03
CA VAL A 353 -27.21 14.03 -19.64
C VAL A 353 -26.40 14.77 -20.71
N GLU A 354 -25.93 15.98 -20.40
CA GLU A 354 -24.94 16.72 -21.19
C GLU A 354 -23.50 16.34 -20.80
N ASP A 355 -22.50 16.72 -21.60
CA ASP A 355 -21.08 16.46 -21.31
C ASP A 355 -20.60 17.09 -19.98
N SER A 356 -21.24 18.18 -19.56
CA SER A 356 -20.95 18.83 -18.27
C SER A 356 -21.59 18.13 -17.06
N THR A 357 -22.48 17.16 -17.29
CA THR A 357 -23.25 16.47 -16.23
C THR A 357 -22.30 15.73 -15.32
N ASP A 358 -22.32 16.03 -14.02
CA ASP A 358 -21.46 15.36 -13.04
C ASP A 358 -22.22 14.24 -12.32
N PHE A 359 -21.71 13.02 -12.36
CA PHE A 359 -22.34 11.78 -11.90
C PHE A 359 -22.76 11.85 -10.43
N PHE A 360 -21.85 12.27 -9.55
CA PHE A 360 -22.10 12.33 -8.11
C PHE A 360 -22.91 13.56 -7.72
N LYS A 361 -22.64 14.72 -8.35
CA LYS A 361 -23.47 15.91 -8.12
C LYS A 361 -24.90 15.71 -8.63
N SER A 362 -25.10 14.83 -9.60
CA SER A 362 -26.43 14.45 -10.11
C SER A 362 -27.16 13.45 -9.21
N GLY A 363 -26.53 12.97 -8.14
CA GLY A 363 -27.18 12.18 -7.08
C GLY A 363 -26.80 10.71 -7.03
N ALA A 364 -25.82 10.26 -7.82
CA ALA A 364 -25.32 8.88 -7.74
C ALA A 364 -24.62 8.58 -6.41
N ALA A 365 -24.95 7.44 -5.81
CA ALA A 365 -24.28 6.89 -4.62
C ALA A 365 -23.26 5.80 -5.01
N SER A 366 -22.55 5.24 -4.02
CA SER A 366 -21.54 4.20 -4.29
C SER A 366 -22.09 2.94 -4.96
N VAL A 367 -23.37 2.63 -4.77
CA VAL A 367 -24.05 1.51 -5.46
C VAL A 367 -24.30 1.81 -6.94
N ASP A 368 -24.54 3.08 -7.26
CA ASP A 368 -24.77 3.55 -8.63
C ASP A 368 -23.48 3.58 -9.45
N VAL A 369 -22.33 3.78 -8.80
CA VAL A 369 -21.00 3.61 -9.41
C VAL A 369 -20.81 2.19 -9.89
N VAL A 370 -21.09 1.20 -9.03
CA VAL A 370 -20.97 -0.22 -9.40
C VAL A 370 -21.93 -0.54 -10.55
N ARG A 371 -23.17 -0.05 -10.46
CA ARG A 371 -24.16 -0.22 -11.53
C ARG A 371 -23.70 0.39 -12.85
N LEU A 372 -23.16 1.61 -12.84
CA LEU A 372 -22.65 2.27 -14.04
C LEU A 372 -21.50 1.47 -14.65
N VAL A 373 -20.54 1.05 -13.82
CA VAL A 373 -19.39 0.27 -14.29
C VAL A 373 -19.83 -1.01 -15.00
N GLU A 374 -20.78 -1.74 -14.44
CA GLU A 374 -21.27 -2.99 -15.05
C GLU A 374 -22.14 -2.75 -16.29
N GLU A 375 -23.03 -1.74 -16.29
CA GLU A 375 -23.80 -1.38 -17.50
C GLU A 375 -22.87 -0.93 -18.66
N VAL A 376 -21.78 -0.22 -18.36
CA VAL A 376 -20.80 0.22 -19.37
C VAL A 376 -19.95 -0.96 -19.89
N LYS A 377 -19.59 -1.92 -19.03
CA LYS A 377 -18.90 -3.15 -19.47
C LYS A 377 -19.77 -4.03 -20.36
N GLU A 378 -21.08 -4.10 -20.10
CA GLU A 378 -22.01 -4.81 -20.98
C GLU A 378 -22.17 -4.13 -22.35
N LEU A 379 -22.07 -2.79 -22.39
CA LEU A 379 -22.11 -2.02 -23.63
C LEU A 379 -20.80 -2.11 -24.44
N CYS A 380 -19.67 -2.39 -23.77
CA CYS A 380 -18.33 -2.34 -24.33
C CYS A 380 -17.58 -3.65 -24.05
N ASP A 381 -17.66 -4.61 -24.99
CA ASP A 381 -16.96 -5.90 -24.89
C ASP A 381 -15.44 -5.71 -24.68
N GLY A 382 -14.90 -6.31 -23.63
CA GLY A 382 -13.45 -6.33 -23.34
C GLY A 382 -12.90 -5.11 -22.58
N LEU A 383 -13.75 -4.18 -22.15
CA LEU A 383 -13.33 -2.98 -21.42
C LEU A 383 -12.99 -3.25 -19.94
N GLU A 384 -11.78 -2.88 -19.49
CA GLU A 384 -11.43 -2.80 -18.06
C GLU A 384 -11.81 -1.44 -17.46
N LEU A 385 -12.91 -1.42 -16.70
CA LEU A 385 -13.40 -0.25 -15.96
C LEU A 385 -13.58 -0.58 -14.47
N GLU A 386 -12.99 0.23 -13.58
CA GLU A 386 -13.09 0.11 -12.12
C GLU A 386 -13.95 1.24 -11.52
N ASN A 387 -14.44 1.03 -10.29
CA ASN A 387 -15.19 2.07 -9.58
C ASN A 387 -14.39 3.38 -9.42
N GLU A 388 -13.07 3.27 -9.27
CA GLU A 388 -12.14 4.41 -9.15
C GLU A 388 -12.15 5.31 -10.39
N ASP A 389 -12.33 4.75 -11.59
CA ASP A 389 -12.39 5.50 -12.83
C ASP A 389 -13.57 6.49 -12.85
N VAL A 390 -14.72 6.08 -12.32
CA VAL A 390 -15.90 6.94 -12.17
C VAL A 390 -15.65 8.06 -11.15
N TYR A 391 -14.93 7.76 -10.06
CA TYR A 391 -14.56 8.77 -9.06
C TYR A 391 -13.53 9.78 -9.61
N MET A 392 -12.72 9.38 -10.59
CA MET A 392 -11.68 10.23 -11.21
C MET A 392 -12.20 11.04 -12.39
N ALA A 393 -13.20 10.54 -13.13
CA ALA A 393 -13.85 11.23 -14.23
C ALA A 393 -15.34 11.42 -13.92
N THR A 394 -15.63 12.40 -13.05
CA THR A 394 -16.97 12.57 -12.51
C THR A 394 -17.95 13.22 -13.47
N THR A 395 -17.50 13.91 -14.53
CA THR A 395 -18.41 14.49 -15.55
C THR A 395 -18.59 13.55 -16.73
N PHE A 396 -19.73 13.61 -17.42
CA PHE A 396 -20.02 12.74 -18.54
C PHE A 396 -18.99 12.91 -19.66
N GLY A 397 -18.62 14.15 -19.97
CA GLY A 397 -17.60 14.46 -20.97
C GLY A 397 -16.24 13.92 -20.59
N ASP A 398 -15.81 14.10 -19.34
CA ASP A 398 -14.54 13.53 -18.85
C ASP A 398 -14.60 12.00 -18.81
N PHE A 399 -15.75 11.43 -18.44
CA PHE A 399 -15.98 9.99 -18.39
C PHE A 399 -15.97 9.37 -19.78
N ILE A 400 -16.58 10.00 -20.78
CA ILE A 400 -16.51 9.56 -22.17
C ILE A 400 -15.11 9.73 -22.72
N GLN A 401 -14.39 10.81 -22.41
CA GLN A 401 -12.99 10.95 -22.81
C GLN A 401 -12.11 9.87 -22.16
N LEU A 402 -12.30 9.56 -20.87
CA LEU A 402 -11.62 8.47 -20.16
C LEU A 402 -12.00 7.09 -20.76
N LEU A 403 -13.29 6.88 -21.02
CA LEU A 403 -13.82 5.64 -21.59
C LEU A 403 -13.28 5.40 -23.00
N VAL A 404 -13.32 6.43 -23.85
CA VAL A 404 -12.80 6.38 -25.22
C VAL A 404 -11.30 6.20 -25.21
N ARG A 405 -10.58 6.84 -24.28
CA ARG A 405 -9.15 6.56 -24.06
C ARG A 405 -8.94 5.09 -23.71
N LYS A 406 -9.69 4.51 -22.78
CA LYS A 406 -9.60 3.07 -22.44
C LYS A 406 -9.98 2.17 -23.62
N LEU A 407 -11.01 2.51 -24.40
CA LEU A 407 -11.43 1.76 -25.60
C LEU A 407 -10.41 1.82 -26.74
N ARG A 408 -9.71 2.95 -26.88
CA ARG A 408 -8.61 3.14 -27.83
C ARG A 408 -7.29 2.56 -27.36
N GLY A 409 -7.18 2.25 -26.06
CA GLY A 409 -5.93 1.89 -25.40
C GLY A 409 -5.05 3.08 -24.99
N ASP A 410 -5.53 4.33 -25.02
CA ASP A 410 -4.78 5.53 -24.62
C ASP A 410 -4.58 5.65 -23.08
N ASP A 411 -5.37 4.92 -22.27
CA ASP A 411 -5.16 4.76 -20.82
C ASP A 411 -4.11 3.67 -20.51
N GLU A 412 -3.74 2.89 -21.52
CA GLU A 412 -2.37 2.39 -21.57
C GLU A 412 -1.53 3.64 -21.82
N GLU A 413 -1.03 4.30 -20.76
CA GLU A 413 0.15 5.16 -20.88
C GLU A 413 1.16 4.34 -21.68
N GLY A 414 1.31 4.71 -22.97
CA GLY A 414 1.48 3.79 -24.10
C GLY A 414 2.12 2.48 -23.72
N GLU A 415 1.43 1.35 -24.01
CA GLU A 415 1.93 -0.03 -23.97
C GLU A 415 3.44 0.02 -23.85
N CYS A 416 3.95 -0.02 -22.61
CA CYS A 416 5.35 0.32 -22.38
C CYS A 416 6.10 -0.65 -23.27
N SER A 417 6.72 -0.16 -24.34
CA SER A 417 7.33 -1.05 -25.33
C SER A 417 8.54 -1.64 -24.62
N ILE A 418 8.32 -2.80 -24.01
CA ILE A 418 9.35 -3.50 -23.27
C ILE A 418 10.26 -4.10 -24.32
N ASP A 419 11.52 -3.72 -24.29
CA ASP A 419 12.53 -4.37 -25.11
C ASP A 419 12.81 -5.77 -24.54
N TYR A 420 12.57 -6.78 -25.37
CA TYR A 420 12.71 -8.18 -25.00
C TYR A 420 13.88 -8.82 -25.69
N VAL A 421 14.59 -9.66 -24.94
CA VAL A 421 15.36 -10.74 -25.55
C VAL A 421 14.39 -11.88 -25.81
N GLU A 422 14.10 -12.13 -27.09
CA GLU A 422 13.31 -13.27 -27.52
C GLU A 422 14.20 -14.51 -27.67
N MET A 423 13.77 -15.62 -27.07
CA MET A 423 14.49 -16.89 -27.18
C MET A 423 13.53 -18.06 -27.31
N ALA A 424 13.72 -18.88 -28.35
CA ALA A 424 13.00 -20.15 -28.47
C ALA A 424 13.69 -21.23 -27.60
N ALA A 425 13.06 -21.60 -26.48
CA ALA A 425 13.57 -22.63 -25.57
C ALA A 425 12.43 -23.44 -24.96
N ASN A 426 12.67 -24.73 -24.68
CA ASN A 426 11.71 -25.61 -24.00
C ASN A 426 10.30 -25.62 -24.65
N LYS A 427 10.25 -25.57 -26.00
CA LYS A 427 9.02 -25.53 -26.82
C LYS A 427 8.18 -24.26 -26.63
N ARG A 428 8.79 -23.14 -26.25
CA ARG A 428 8.15 -21.84 -26.05
C ARG A 428 9.04 -20.71 -26.57
N THR A 429 8.42 -19.57 -26.85
CA THR A 429 9.13 -18.30 -27.09
C THR A 429 9.14 -17.55 -25.77
N LEU A 430 10.32 -17.37 -25.19
CA LEU A 430 10.54 -16.59 -23.98
C LEU A 430 10.64 -15.12 -24.35
N HIS A 431 10.01 -14.25 -23.57
CA HIS A 431 10.18 -12.80 -23.68
C HIS A 431 10.81 -12.30 -22.38
N MET A 432 12.10 -12.01 -22.44
CA MET A 432 12.91 -11.67 -21.26
C MET A 432 13.25 -10.18 -21.27
N PRO A 433 12.64 -9.37 -20.38
CA PRO A 433 13.10 -8.00 -20.18
C PRO A 433 14.54 -8.00 -19.65
N HIS A 434 15.36 -7.05 -20.09
CA HIS A 434 16.79 -7.00 -19.74
C HIS A 434 17.26 -5.63 -19.22
N GLN A 435 16.34 -4.67 -19.11
CA GLN A 435 16.59 -3.33 -18.62
C GLN A 435 16.33 -3.19 -17.11
N LEU A 436 16.67 -2.04 -16.52
CA LEU A 436 16.26 -1.72 -15.15
C LEU A 436 14.75 -1.51 -15.10
N PHE A 437 14.10 -1.83 -13.98
CA PHE A 437 12.69 -1.51 -13.77
C PHE A 437 12.54 -0.41 -12.73
N ILE A 438 12.17 0.80 -13.15
CA ILE A 438 12.07 1.99 -12.28
C ILE A 438 10.75 2.69 -12.56
N GLY A 439 9.94 2.92 -11.52
CA GLY A 439 8.72 3.71 -11.66
C GLY A 439 7.68 3.11 -12.61
N GLY A 440 7.67 1.79 -12.77
CA GLY A 440 6.73 1.10 -13.68
C GLY A 440 7.15 1.10 -15.15
N ALA A 441 8.40 1.41 -15.48
CA ALA A 441 8.93 1.34 -16.83
C ALA A 441 10.28 0.59 -16.86
N PHE A 442 10.56 -0.05 -18.00
CA PHE A 442 11.87 -0.61 -18.30
C PHE A 442 12.77 0.45 -18.92
N VAL A 443 13.93 0.69 -18.33
CA VAL A 443 14.85 1.77 -18.72
C VAL A 443 16.31 1.31 -18.66
N ASP A 444 17.13 1.82 -19.57
CA ASP A 444 18.57 1.60 -19.52
C ASP A 444 19.20 2.23 -18.29
N ALA A 445 20.30 1.64 -17.84
CA ALA A 445 21.16 2.24 -16.82
C ALA A 445 21.81 3.53 -17.31
N GLU A 446 22.28 4.36 -16.37
CA GLU A 446 23.06 5.56 -16.70
C GLU A 446 24.25 5.23 -17.62
N GLY A 447 24.28 5.91 -18.77
CA GLY A 447 25.29 5.69 -19.81
C GLY A 447 25.12 4.39 -20.61
N ALA A 448 23.93 3.77 -20.58
CA ALA A 448 23.62 2.50 -21.25
C ALA A 448 24.60 1.38 -20.92
N LYS A 449 25.12 1.37 -19.68
CA LYS A 449 26.05 0.34 -19.23
C LYS A 449 25.32 -0.99 -19.08
N THR A 450 25.94 -2.06 -19.55
CA THR A 450 25.40 -3.42 -19.46
C THR A 450 26.43 -4.41 -18.92
N PHE A 451 25.98 -5.61 -18.60
CA PHE A 451 26.83 -6.77 -18.32
C PHE A 451 26.18 -8.04 -18.90
N GLU A 452 26.97 -9.09 -19.10
CA GLU A 452 26.51 -10.37 -19.62
C GLU A 452 25.94 -11.26 -18.50
N THR A 453 24.75 -11.84 -18.72
CA THR A 453 24.28 -12.99 -17.95
C THR A 453 24.53 -14.28 -18.73
N ILE A 454 24.98 -15.32 -18.03
CA ILE A 454 25.61 -16.52 -18.63
C ILE A 454 24.77 -17.75 -18.33
N ASN A 455 24.50 -18.56 -19.36
CA ASN A 455 23.86 -19.85 -19.18
C ASN A 455 24.87 -20.86 -18.59
N PRO A 456 24.65 -21.38 -17.37
CA PRO A 456 25.59 -22.30 -16.75
C PRO A 456 25.65 -23.68 -17.42
N THR A 457 24.70 -24.01 -18.29
CA THR A 457 24.63 -25.31 -18.96
C THR A 457 25.71 -25.46 -20.02
N ASP A 458 26.13 -24.37 -20.65
CA ASP A 458 27.12 -24.40 -21.73
C ASP A 458 28.17 -23.27 -21.65
N GLY A 459 27.97 -22.28 -20.78
CA GLY A 459 28.84 -21.12 -20.62
C GLY A 459 28.59 -20.01 -21.65
N SER A 460 27.53 -20.10 -22.44
CA SER A 460 27.15 -19.08 -23.42
C SER A 460 26.52 -17.85 -22.77
N VAL A 461 26.66 -16.69 -23.42
CA VAL A 461 25.94 -15.47 -23.04
C VAL A 461 24.47 -15.63 -23.42
N ILE A 462 23.56 -15.44 -22.46
CA ILE A 462 22.12 -15.40 -22.72
C ILE A 462 21.77 -14.06 -23.36
N CYS A 463 22.14 -12.97 -22.69
CA CYS A 463 21.97 -11.60 -23.16
C CYS A 463 22.79 -10.58 -22.35
N GLN A 464 22.78 -9.33 -22.81
CA GLN A 464 23.21 -8.15 -22.04
C GLN A 464 22.06 -7.70 -21.13
N VAL A 465 22.40 -7.29 -19.91
CA VAL A 465 21.45 -6.75 -18.91
C VAL A 465 21.96 -5.41 -18.43
N SER A 466 21.06 -4.45 -18.22
CA SER A 466 21.42 -3.12 -17.70
C SER A 466 22.16 -3.20 -16.36
N LEU A 467 23.25 -2.43 -16.23
CA LEU A 467 24.12 -2.38 -15.06
C LEU A 467 23.83 -1.12 -14.24
N ALA A 468 22.92 -1.20 -13.27
CA ALA A 468 22.49 -0.03 -12.49
C ALA A 468 23.67 0.74 -11.88
N GLN A 469 23.62 2.07 -12.01
CA GLN A 469 24.56 3.02 -11.40
C GLN A 469 23.94 3.68 -10.15
N VAL A 470 24.74 4.48 -9.43
CA VAL A 470 24.30 5.13 -8.19
C VAL A 470 23.09 6.03 -8.43
N THR A 471 23.07 6.77 -9.54
CA THR A 471 21.95 7.65 -9.89
C THR A 471 20.67 6.87 -10.18
N ASP A 472 20.77 5.66 -10.72
CA ASP A 472 19.62 4.78 -10.97
C ASP A 472 19.04 4.25 -9.65
N VAL A 473 19.90 3.94 -8.67
CA VAL A 473 19.45 3.60 -7.30
C VAL A 473 18.69 4.76 -6.68
N ASP A 474 19.21 5.98 -6.79
CA ASP A 474 18.57 7.16 -6.22
C ASP A 474 17.21 7.45 -6.87
N LYS A 475 17.12 7.30 -8.20
CA LYS A 475 15.83 7.39 -8.93
C LYS A 475 14.83 6.34 -8.45
N ALA A 476 15.24 5.08 -8.32
CA ALA A 476 14.38 3.99 -7.86
C ALA A 476 13.90 4.18 -6.41
N VAL A 477 14.76 4.72 -5.54
CA VAL A 477 14.35 5.05 -4.16
C VAL A 477 13.39 6.23 -4.15
N ALA A 478 13.61 7.25 -4.98
CA ALA A 478 12.70 8.39 -5.10
C ALA A 478 11.31 7.97 -5.60
N THR A 479 11.23 7.10 -6.62
CA THR A 479 9.95 6.57 -7.12
C THR A 479 9.26 5.69 -6.07
N ALA A 480 10.01 4.84 -5.36
CA ALA A 480 9.47 4.04 -4.26
C ALA A 480 8.90 4.91 -3.12
N LYS A 481 9.59 6.02 -2.80
CA LYS A 481 9.15 6.98 -1.79
C LYS A 481 7.86 7.67 -2.21
N ASP A 482 7.79 8.18 -3.43
CA ASP A 482 6.59 8.85 -3.93
C ASP A 482 5.39 7.90 -4.01
N ALA A 483 5.60 6.66 -4.49
CA ALA A 483 4.56 5.63 -4.51
C ALA A 483 4.03 5.27 -3.11
N PHE A 484 4.87 5.35 -2.09
CA PHE A 484 4.51 5.11 -0.69
C PHE A 484 3.77 6.29 -0.06
N GLU A 485 4.30 7.50 -0.20
CA GLU A 485 3.82 8.70 0.49
C GLU A 485 2.59 9.32 -0.20
N ASN A 486 2.59 9.34 -1.54
CA ASN A 486 1.61 10.07 -2.34
C ASN A 486 0.77 9.16 -3.25
N GLY A 487 1.32 8.00 -3.65
CA GLY A 487 0.72 7.09 -4.60
C GLY A 487 -0.51 6.30 -4.10
N ARG A 488 -1.16 5.60 -5.02
CA ARG A 488 -2.34 4.74 -4.76
C ARG A 488 -2.06 3.69 -3.67
N TRP A 489 -0.86 3.14 -3.62
CA TRP A 489 -0.48 2.05 -2.70
C TRP A 489 -0.59 2.41 -1.22
N GLY A 490 -0.23 3.64 -0.85
CA GLY A 490 -0.34 4.13 0.53
C GLY A 490 -1.78 4.47 0.97
N LYS A 491 -2.73 4.50 0.02
CA LYS A 491 -4.11 4.98 0.22
C LYS A 491 -5.17 3.88 0.10
N ILE A 492 -4.94 2.88 -0.75
CA ILE A 492 -5.88 1.76 -0.91
C ILE A 492 -6.05 0.97 0.38
N SER A 493 -7.20 0.32 0.53
CA SER A 493 -7.47 -0.51 1.70
C SER A 493 -6.47 -1.68 1.78
N ALA A 494 -6.22 -2.16 3.00
CA ALA A 494 -5.38 -3.35 3.18
C ALA A 494 -5.95 -4.58 2.44
N ARG A 495 -7.27 -4.65 2.28
CA ARG A 495 -7.93 -5.73 1.53
C ARG A 495 -7.66 -5.65 0.03
N ASP A 496 -7.74 -4.46 -0.56
CA ASP A 496 -7.49 -4.27 -2.00
C ASP A 496 -6.02 -4.50 -2.33
N ARG A 497 -5.12 -4.13 -1.42
CA ARG A 497 -3.71 -4.54 -1.48
C ARG A 497 -3.57 -6.06 -1.56
N GLY A 498 -4.30 -6.80 -0.73
CA GLY A 498 -4.38 -8.27 -0.80
C GLY A 498 -4.88 -8.77 -2.15
N ARG A 499 -5.91 -8.15 -2.73
CA ARG A 499 -6.43 -8.51 -4.07
C ARG A 499 -5.37 -8.36 -5.17
N LEU A 500 -4.61 -7.27 -5.16
CA LEU A 500 -3.53 -7.06 -6.14
C LEU A 500 -2.42 -8.11 -6.00
N LEU A 501 -2.07 -8.50 -4.76
CA LEU A 501 -1.09 -9.56 -4.53
C LEU A 501 -1.60 -10.96 -4.93
N TYR A 502 -2.91 -11.23 -4.78
CA TYR A 502 -3.52 -12.44 -5.34
C TYR A 502 -3.46 -12.44 -6.87
N ARG A 503 -3.85 -11.34 -7.53
CA ARG A 503 -3.77 -11.19 -9.01
C ARG A 503 -2.35 -11.39 -9.52
N LEU A 504 -1.34 -10.84 -8.83
CA LEU A 504 0.07 -11.07 -9.15
C LEU A 504 0.44 -12.55 -9.07
N ALA A 505 0.01 -13.26 -8.03
CA ALA A 505 0.27 -14.69 -7.90
C ALA A 505 -0.40 -15.51 -9.04
N ASP A 506 -1.61 -15.14 -9.45
CA ASP A 506 -2.32 -15.78 -10.54
C ASP A 506 -1.61 -15.54 -11.89
N LEU A 507 -1.08 -14.34 -12.12
CA LEU A 507 -0.26 -14.04 -13.31
C LEU A 507 1.06 -14.80 -13.32
N MET A 508 1.70 -14.96 -12.15
CA MET A 508 2.88 -15.82 -12.02
C MET A 508 2.55 -17.29 -12.31
N GLU A 509 1.37 -17.76 -11.90
CA GLU A 509 0.90 -19.12 -12.22
C GLU A 509 0.60 -19.31 -13.71
N GLN A 510 0.01 -18.30 -14.37
CA GLN A 510 -0.21 -18.31 -15.82
C GLN A 510 1.10 -18.37 -16.62
N HIS A 511 2.17 -17.74 -16.11
CA HIS A 511 3.49 -17.71 -16.75
C HIS A 511 4.47 -18.74 -16.13
N GLN A 512 3.98 -19.71 -15.36
CA GLN A 512 4.83 -20.51 -14.48
C GLN A 512 5.92 -21.31 -15.22
N GLU A 513 5.64 -21.84 -16.40
CA GLU A 513 6.65 -22.58 -17.14
C GLU A 513 7.60 -21.67 -17.92
N GLU A 514 7.19 -20.45 -18.29
CA GLU A 514 8.11 -19.44 -18.83
C GLU A 514 9.11 -19.05 -17.74
N LEU A 515 8.61 -18.68 -16.55
CA LEU A 515 9.44 -18.39 -15.37
C LEU A 515 10.38 -19.55 -15.04
N ALA A 516 9.89 -20.79 -15.02
CA ALA A 516 10.72 -21.96 -14.74
C ALA A 516 11.76 -22.24 -15.83
N THR A 517 11.47 -21.90 -17.09
CA THR A 517 12.43 -22.03 -18.20
C THR A 517 13.52 -20.96 -18.09
N ILE A 518 13.16 -19.71 -17.78
CA ILE A 518 14.13 -18.64 -17.54
C ILE A 518 15.02 -19.00 -16.34
N GLU A 519 14.45 -19.48 -15.23
CA GLU A 519 15.22 -19.91 -14.06
C GLU A 519 16.18 -21.08 -14.38
N ALA A 520 15.77 -21.99 -15.27
CA ALA A 520 16.61 -23.09 -15.74
C ALA A 520 17.80 -22.60 -16.59
N LEU A 521 17.59 -21.57 -17.41
CA LEU A 521 18.63 -20.96 -18.25
C LEU A 521 19.58 -20.07 -17.44
N ASP A 522 19.04 -19.23 -16.56
CA ASP A 522 19.81 -18.19 -15.84
C ASP A 522 20.48 -18.75 -14.58
N ALA A 523 19.85 -19.73 -13.91
CA ALA A 523 20.36 -20.27 -12.65
C ALA A 523 20.82 -21.73 -12.70
N GLY A 524 20.59 -22.44 -13.81
CA GLY A 524 20.88 -23.87 -13.94
C GLY A 524 19.92 -24.76 -13.16
N ALA A 525 18.78 -24.22 -12.71
CA ALA A 525 17.78 -24.97 -11.95
C ALA A 525 17.11 -26.02 -12.86
N VAL A 526 17.14 -27.29 -12.45
CA VAL A 526 16.42 -28.36 -13.17
C VAL A 526 14.95 -27.97 -13.34
N TYR A 527 14.45 -27.95 -14.57
CA TYR A 527 13.16 -27.34 -14.92
C TYR A 527 11.99 -27.89 -14.11
N THR A 528 11.93 -29.21 -13.89
CA THR A 528 10.87 -29.85 -13.09
C THR A 528 10.91 -29.39 -11.63
N LEU A 529 12.11 -29.17 -11.09
CA LEU A 529 12.33 -28.63 -9.76
C LEU A 529 12.04 -27.12 -9.71
N ALA A 530 12.42 -26.37 -10.74
CA ALA A 530 12.14 -24.94 -10.89
C ALA A 530 10.62 -24.71 -10.89
N LEU A 531 9.88 -25.46 -11.70
CA LEU A 531 8.42 -25.39 -11.78
C LEU A 531 7.76 -25.66 -10.42
N LYS A 532 8.12 -26.78 -9.78
CA LYS A 532 7.51 -27.18 -8.50
C LYS A 532 7.90 -26.28 -7.32
N THR A 533 9.16 -25.82 -7.28
CA THR A 533 9.75 -25.21 -6.09
C THR A 533 10.04 -23.73 -6.32
N HIS A 534 10.91 -23.39 -7.27
CA HIS A 534 11.34 -22.00 -7.48
C HIS A 534 10.14 -21.11 -7.82
N VAL A 535 9.27 -21.57 -8.72
CA VAL A 535 8.07 -20.87 -9.16
C VAL A 535 6.87 -21.25 -8.30
N GLY A 536 6.61 -22.54 -8.11
CA GLY A 536 5.46 -23.02 -7.33
C GLY A 536 5.40 -22.46 -5.91
N MET A 537 6.54 -22.43 -5.19
CA MET A 537 6.58 -21.85 -3.84
C MET A 537 6.50 -20.31 -3.88
N SER A 538 7.02 -19.66 -4.93
CA SER A 538 6.86 -18.21 -5.12
C SER A 538 5.39 -17.80 -5.23
N ILE A 539 4.62 -18.52 -6.04
CA ILE A 539 3.17 -18.33 -6.19
C ILE A 539 2.47 -18.51 -4.83
N GLN A 540 2.78 -19.60 -4.13
CA GLN A 540 2.22 -19.86 -2.79
C GLN A 540 2.57 -18.74 -1.80
N THR A 541 3.77 -18.17 -1.89
CA THR A 541 4.24 -17.11 -1.00
C THR A 541 3.43 -15.83 -1.18
N PHE A 542 3.21 -15.40 -2.43
CA PHE A 542 2.35 -14.25 -2.70
C PHE A 542 0.90 -14.50 -2.27
N ARG A 543 0.33 -15.68 -2.54
CA ARG A 543 -1.01 -16.06 -2.08
C ARG A 543 -1.13 -16.06 -0.55
N TYR A 544 -0.12 -16.56 0.15
CA TYR A 544 -0.08 -16.61 1.61
C TYR A 544 -0.08 -15.20 2.21
N PHE A 545 0.83 -14.33 1.76
CA PHE A 545 0.94 -12.97 2.30
C PHE A 545 -0.16 -12.03 1.83
N ALA A 546 -0.75 -12.25 0.65
CA ALA A 546 -1.98 -11.56 0.23
C ALA A 546 -3.11 -11.73 1.25
N GLY A 547 -3.24 -12.94 1.82
CA GLY A 547 -4.20 -13.24 2.88
C GLY A 547 -3.93 -12.54 4.21
N TRP A 548 -2.71 -12.04 4.44
CA TRP A 548 -2.33 -11.36 5.67
C TRP A 548 -2.63 -9.87 5.69
N CYS A 549 -2.77 -9.23 4.53
CA CYS A 549 -2.89 -7.76 4.44
C CYS A 549 -3.98 -7.21 5.38
N ASP A 550 -5.15 -7.84 5.43
CA ASP A 550 -6.29 -7.42 6.28
C ASP A 550 -6.39 -8.14 7.64
N LYS A 551 -5.37 -8.94 7.99
CA LYS A 551 -5.28 -9.69 9.27
C LYS A 551 -4.17 -9.18 10.19
N ILE A 552 -3.41 -8.17 9.76
CA ILE A 552 -2.44 -7.47 10.60
C ILE A 552 -3.19 -6.64 11.65
N GLN A 553 -3.05 -7.01 12.92
CA GLN A 553 -3.73 -6.36 14.04
C GLN A 553 -2.77 -5.69 15.02
N GLY A 554 -3.26 -4.63 15.67
CA GLY A 554 -2.67 -4.04 16.86
C GLY A 554 -3.20 -4.67 18.15
N SER A 555 -3.09 -3.96 19.26
CA SER A 555 -3.54 -4.44 20.58
C SER A 555 -4.16 -3.31 21.40
N THR A 556 -5.00 -3.65 22.37
CA THR A 556 -5.41 -2.75 23.47
C THR A 556 -4.70 -3.19 24.75
N ILE A 557 -4.16 -2.24 25.51
CA ILE A 557 -3.24 -2.53 26.63
C ILE A 557 -3.84 -1.99 27.94
N PRO A 558 -4.03 -2.85 28.96
CA PRO A 558 -4.59 -2.46 30.26
C PRO A 558 -3.53 -1.81 31.14
N ILE A 559 -3.12 -0.58 30.81
CA ILE A 559 -2.16 0.18 31.62
C ILE A 559 -2.76 0.64 32.95
N ASN A 560 -1.91 0.98 33.91
CA ASN A 560 -2.32 1.64 35.13
C ASN A 560 -3.08 2.93 34.81
N GLN A 561 -4.15 3.19 35.55
CA GLN A 561 -5.02 4.35 35.33
C GLN A 561 -4.51 5.55 36.14
N ALA A 562 -4.46 6.73 35.52
CA ALA A 562 -4.15 8.00 36.17
C ALA A 562 -5.37 8.52 36.97
N ARG A 563 -5.65 7.88 38.11
CA ARG A 563 -6.86 8.17 38.91
C ARG A 563 -6.90 9.65 39.37
N PRO A 564 -8.09 10.30 39.38
CA PRO A 564 -9.43 9.73 39.14
C PRO A 564 -9.80 9.51 37.66
N ASN A 565 -8.99 10.02 36.72
CA ASN A 565 -9.18 9.87 35.27
C ASN A 565 -8.97 8.41 34.82
N ARG A 566 -9.20 8.15 33.53
CA ARG A 566 -8.97 6.87 32.87
C ARG A 566 -7.97 7.03 31.73
N ASN A 567 -7.37 5.91 31.32
CA ASN A 567 -6.50 5.86 30.16
C ASN A 567 -6.90 4.72 29.22
N LEU A 568 -6.84 4.99 27.91
CA LEU A 568 -6.96 4.01 26.84
C LEU A 568 -5.62 3.95 26.11
N THR A 569 -4.97 2.78 26.13
CA THR A 569 -3.76 2.54 25.33
C THR A 569 -4.07 1.51 24.24
N LEU A 570 -3.71 1.85 23.01
CA LEU A 570 -3.78 0.95 21.86
C LEU A 570 -2.50 1.00 21.03
N THR A 571 -2.27 -0.01 20.22
CA THR A 571 -1.17 -0.04 19.24
C THR A 571 -1.68 -0.09 17.82
N ARG A 572 -0.94 0.55 16.91
CA ARG A 572 -1.15 0.48 15.46
C ARG A 572 0.07 -0.17 14.81
N LYS A 573 -0.17 -1.16 13.95
CA LYS A 573 0.84 -1.72 13.04
C LYS A 573 0.86 -0.86 11.78
N GLU A 574 1.98 -0.20 11.51
CA GLU A 574 2.17 0.63 10.32
C GLU A 574 3.30 0.06 9.45
N PRO A 575 3.27 0.28 8.12
CA PRO A 575 4.42 -0.04 7.27
C PRO A 575 5.68 0.71 7.74
N VAL A 576 6.86 0.15 7.47
CA VAL A 576 8.14 0.81 7.75
C VAL A 576 8.49 1.90 6.75
N GLY A 577 7.97 1.82 5.51
CA GLY A 577 8.23 2.76 4.41
C GLY A 577 9.00 2.11 3.27
N VAL A 578 9.93 2.83 2.65
CA VAL A 578 10.75 2.30 1.54
C VAL A 578 11.72 1.23 2.04
N CYS A 579 11.69 0.06 1.40
CA CYS A 579 12.56 -1.08 1.71
C CYS A 579 13.56 -1.34 0.57
N GLY A 580 14.81 -1.63 0.92
CA GLY A 580 15.78 -2.24 0.00
C GLY A 580 15.86 -3.74 0.25
N ILE A 581 15.68 -4.56 -0.77
CA ILE A 581 15.78 -6.03 -0.67
C ILE A 581 16.91 -6.51 -1.58
N ILE A 582 17.89 -7.22 -1.02
CA ILE A 582 19.07 -7.73 -1.73
C ILE A 582 19.04 -9.25 -1.61
N ILE A 583 18.95 -9.94 -2.75
CA ILE A 583 18.69 -11.39 -2.82
C ILE A 583 19.87 -12.18 -3.40
N PRO A 584 20.04 -13.46 -3.01
CA PRO A 584 21.07 -14.35 -3.53
C PRO A 584 20.66 -14.94 -4.89
N TRP A 585 21.55 -15.74 -5.46
CA TRP A 585 21.46 -16.31 -6.81
C TRP A 585 20.97 -17.77 -6.85
N ASN A 586 20.83 -18.44 -5.72
CA ASN A 586 20.56 -19.88 -5.67
C ASN A 586 19.10 -20.27 -5.94
N TYR A 587 18.17 -19.41 -5.54
CA TYR A 587 16.75 -19.49 -5.93
C TYR A 587 16.25 -18.08 -6.27
N PRO A 588 16.64 -17.51 -7.43
CA PRO A 588 16.43 -16.08 -7.73
C PRO A 588 14.99 -15.62 -7.52
N LEU A 589 14.01 -16.27 -8.15
CA LEU A 589 12.60 -15.88 -8.03
C LEU A 589 12.02 -16.22 -6.65
N MET A 590 12.43 -17.34 -6.05
CA MET A 590 11.91 -17.78 -4.76
C MET A 590 12.32 -16.85 -3.62
N MET A 591 13.60 -16.47 -3.56
CA MET A 591 14.11 -15.54 -2.55
C MET A 591 13.59 -14.13 -2.75
N LEU A 592 13.41 -13.70 -4.01
CA LEU A 592 12.67 -12.49 -4.32
C LEU A 592 11.27 -12.53 -3.70
N SER A 593 10.53 -13.62 -3.95
CA SER A 593 9.14 -13.76 -3.52
C SER A 593 9.00 -13.82 -2.00
N TRP A 594 9.87 -14.56 -1.31
CA TRP A 594 9.90 -14.66 0.16
C TRP A 594 9.96 -13.30 0.83
N LYS A 595 10.89 -12.44 0.38
CA LYS A 595 11.10 -11.12 0.98
C LYS A 595 10.06 -10.11 0.50
N THR A 596 9.76 -10.11 -0.79
CA THR A 596 8.91 -9.11 -1.43
C THR A 596 7.45 -9.26 -1.02
N ALA A 597 6.91 -10.48 -0.96
CA ALA A 597 5.50 -10.69 -0.63
C ALA A 597 5.16 -10.20 0.78
N ALA A 598 5.98 -10.51 1.79
CA ALA A 598 5.79 -10.01 3.16
C ALA A 598 5.95 -8.48 3.24
N CYS A 599 6.92 -7.91 2.51
CA CYS A 599 7.16 -6.48 2.42
C CYS A 599 5.95 -5.73 1.86
N LEU A 600 5.43 -6.19 0.72
CA LEU A 600 4.29 -5.59 0.05
C LEU A 600 3.00 -5.80 0.85
N ALA A 601 2.76 -6.98 1.43
CA ALA A 601 1.57 -7.23 2.23
C ALA A 601 1.47 -6.28 3.44
N ALA A 602 2.62 -5.98 4.07
CA ALA A 602 2.72 -5.00 5.14
C ALA A 602 2.49 -3.53 4.69
N GLY A 603 2.42 -3.26 3.38
CA GLY A 603 2.10 -1.94 2.80
C GLY A 603 3.30 -1.08 2.44
N ASN A 604 4.48 -1.68 2.36
CA ASN A 604 5.71 -0.99 1.98
C ASN A 604 5.86 -0.92 0.46
N THR A 605 6.76 -0.06 0.00
CA THR A 605 7.31 -0.09 -1.37
C THR A 605 8.74 -0.60 -1.34
N VAL A 606 9.24 -1.09 -2.47
CA VAL A 606 10.50 -1.85 -2.52
C VAL A 606 11.38 -1.50 -3.70
N VAL A 607 12.69 -1.42 -3.44
CA VAL A 607 13.76 -1.50 -4.44
C VAL A 607 14.50 -2.81 -4.28
N ILE A 608 14.45 -3.65 -5.31
CA ILE A 608 14.97 -5.02 -5.30
C ILE A 608 16.28 -5.06 -6.09
N LYS A 609 17.31 -5.64 -5.46
CA LYS A 609 18.59 -5.96 -6.08
C LYS A 609 18.71 -7.48 -6.28
N PRO A 610 18.40 -8.03 -7.47
CA PRO A 610 18.72 -9.42 -7.78
C PRO A 610 20.22 -9.66 -7.79
N ALA A 611 20.70 -10.87 -7.50
CA ALA A 611 22.12 -11.18 -7.67
C ALA A 611 22.56 -10.91 -9.12
N GLN A 612 23.81 -10.42 -9.31
CA GLN A 612 24.27 -9.99 -10.64
C GLN A 612 24.21 -11.13 -11.65
N VAL A 613 24.52 -12.36 -11.22
CA VAL A 613 24.59 -13.55 -12.08
C VAL A 613 23.23 -14.17 -12.41
N THR A 614 22.12 -13.69 -11.82
CA THR A 614 20.77 -14.24 -12.05
C THR A 614 19.68 -13.16 -12.05
N PRO A 615 19.68 -12.21 -13.00
CA PRO A 615 18.74 -11.10 -12.99
C PRO A 615 17.38 -11.41 -13.67
N LEU A 616 17.30 -12.43 -14.52
CA LEU A 616 16.25 -12.47 -15.56
C LEU A 616 14.86 -12.74 -15.03
N THR A 617 14.69 -13.65 -14.06
CA THR A 617 13.36 -13.90 -13.47
C THR A 617 12.89 -12.76 -12.58
N ALA A 618 13.79 -11.97 -11.99
CA ALA A 618 13.42 -10.75 -11.27
C ALA A 618 12.89 -9.66 -12.22
N LEU A 619 13.46 -9.55 -13.41
CA LEU A 619 12.99 -8.65 -14.45
C LEU A 619 11.67 -9.13 -15.07
N LYS A 620 11.53 -10.43 -15.34
CA LYS A 620 10.25 -11.00 -15.77
C LYS A 620 9.16 -10.82 -14.71
N PHE A 621 9.50 -10.99 -13.42
CA PHE A 621 8.59 -10.68 -12.32
C PHE A 621 8.13 -9.21 -12.35
N ALA A 622 9.02 -8.25 -12.62
CA ALA A 622 8.67 -6.84 -12.72
C ALA A 622 7.62 -6.57 -13.81
N GLU A 623 7.76 -7.19 -14.98
CA GLU A 623 6.73 -7.15 -16.04
C GLU A 623 5.38 -7.70 -15.52
N LEU A 624 5.39 -8.81 -14.78
CA LEU A 624 4.16 -9.36 -14.21
C LEU A 624 3.51 -8.44 -13.17
N THR A 625 4.30 -7.60 -12.46
CA THR A 625 3.73 -6.59 -11.58
C THR A 625 2.95 -5.51 -12.32
N LEU A 626 3.38 -5.14 -13.54
CA LEU A 626 2.62 -4.24 -14.41
C LEU A 626 1.28 -4.88 -14.82
N LYS A 627 1.32 -6.12 -15.33
CA LYS A 627 0.11 -6.87 -15.72
C LYS A 627 -0.86 -7.08 -14.55
N ALA A 628 -0.33 -7.16 -13.34
CA ALA A 628 -1.12 -7.31 -12.12
C ALA A 628 -1.78 -6.02 -11.62
N GLY A 629 -1.49 -4.87 -12.24
CA GLY A 629 -1.99 -3.57 -11.80
C GLY A 629 -1.34 -3.06 -10.51
N ILE A 630 -0.13 -3.54 -10.19
CA ILE A 630 0.64 -2.99 -9.06
C ILE A 630 0.99 -1.53 -9.40
N PRO A 631 0.65 -0.54 -8.53
CA PRO A 631 0.91 0.85 -8.84
C PRO A 631 2.39 1.14 -9.14
N LYS A 632 2.63 2.02 -10.11
CA LYS A 632 3.97 2.42 -10.56
C LYS A 632 4.83 2.88 -9.37
N GLY A 633 6.08 2.42 -9.34
CA GLY A 633 7.05 2.74 -8.27
C GLY A 633 6.91 1.89 -7.00
N VAL A 634 5.85 1.10 -6.82
CA VAL A 634 5.73 0.19 -5.65
C VAL A 634 6.82 -0.88 -5.67
N VAL A 635 7.13 -1.39 -6.86
CA VAL A 635 8.23 -2.33 -7.12
C VAL A 635 9.20 -1.68 -8.09
N ASN A 636 10.50 -1.74 -7.76
CA ASN A 636 11.59 -1.33 -8.63
C ASN A 636 12.65 -2.43 -8.60
N VAL A 637 13.27 -2.77 -9.73
CA VAL A 637 14.25 -3.87 -9.85
C VAL A 637 15.51 -3.35 -10.53
N LEU A 638 16.65 -3.50 -9.84
CA LEU A 638 17.94 -2.96 -10.27
C LEU A 638 19.00 -4.05 -10.39
N PRO A 639 19.12 -4.74 -11.53
CA PRO A 639 20.29 -5.57 -11.81
C PRO A 639 21.59 -4.76 -11.73
N GLY A 640 22.68 -5.39 -11.30
CA GLY A 640 24.01 -4.77 -11.28
C GLY A 640 24.93 -5.26 -10.17
N SER A 641 25.97 -4.49 -9.82
CA SER A 641 26.93 -4.89 -8.79
C SER A 641 26.35 -4.81 -7.38
N GLY A 642 26.60 -5.83 -6.55
CA GLY A 642 26.25 -5.83 -5.13
C GLY A 642 26.98 -4.74 -4.33
N SER A 643 28.25 -4.50 -4.62
CA SER A 643 29.06 -3.48 -3.94
C SER A 643 28.70 -2.04 -4.32
N LEU A 644 27.96 -1.84 -5.41
CA LEU A 644 27.47 -0.53 -5.83
C LEU A 644 26.01 -0.34 -5.41
N VAL A 645 25.10 -1.18 -5.92
CA VAL A 645 23.66 -1.06 -5.67
C VAL A 645 23.33 -1.38 -4.22
N GLY A 646 23.84 -2.50 -3.70
CA GLY A 646 23.61 -2.93 -2.33
C GLY A 646 24.19 -1.95 -1.31
N GLN A 647 25.37 -1.39 -1.59
CA GLN A 647 25.96 -0.34 -0.77
C GLN A 647 25.09 0.92 -0.77
N ARG A 648 24.72 1.42 -1.96
CA ARG A 648 23.94 2.65 -2.05
C ARG A 648 22.57 2.52 -1.37
N LEU A 649 21.89 1.39 -1.52
CA LEU A 649 20.65 1.10 -0.78
C LEU A 649 20.87 1.10 0.74
N SER A 650 21.97 0.51 1.20
CA SER A 650 22.33 0.46 2.62
C SER A 650 22.67 1.84 3.20
N ASP A 651 23.17 2.76 2.37
CA ASP A 651 23.54 4.13 2.78
C ASP A 651 22.39 5.14 2.60
N HIS A 652 21.42 4.86 1.72
CA HIS A 652 20.42 5.85 1.32
C HIS A 652 19.57 6.34 2.51
N PRO A 653 19.36 7.66 2.68
CA PRO A 653 18.66 8.23 3.84
C PRO A 653 17.15 7.95 3.85
N ASP A 654 16.54 7.77 2.68
CA ASP A 654 15.11 7.48 2.55
C ASP A 654 14.75 5.99 2.66
N VAL A 655 15.73 5.09 2.57
CA VAL A 655 15.47 3.66 2.83
C VAL A 655 15.35 3.45 4.33
N ARG A 656 14.30 2.76 4.77
CA ARG A 656 13.99 2.54 6.19
C ARG A 656 14.21 1.11 6.66
N LYS A 657 14.34 0.16 5.73
CA LYS A 657 14.67 -1.24 6.03
C LYS A 657 15.50 -1.87 4.92
N ILE A 658 16.51 -2.65 5.30
CA ILE A 658 17.20 -3.60 4.41
C ILE A 658 16.82 -5.04 4.75
N GLY A 659 16.37 -5.79 3.75
CA GLY A 659 16.29 -7.26 3.81
C GLY A 659 17.42 -7.86 2.99
N PHE A 660 18.38 -8.52 3.64
CA PHE A 660 19.53 -9.12 2.96
C PHE A 660 19.59 -10.62 3.20
N THR A 661 19.84 -11.37 2.13
CA THR A 661 20.29 -12.75 2.19
C THR A 661 21.56 -12.90 1.37
N GLY A 662 22.58 -13.54 1.95
CA GLY A 662 23.87 -13.77 1.29
C GLY A 662 24.97 -14.20 2.24
N SER A 663 26.23 -13.94 1.91
CA SER A 663 27.36 -14.35 2.75
C SER A 663 27.50 -13.51 4.01
N THR A 664 28.05 -14.11 5.06
CA THR A 664 28.22 -13.48 6.38
C THR A 664 29.02 -12.18 6.33
N GLU A 665 30.12 -12.15 5.57
CA GLU A 665 30.98 -10.96 5.49
C GLU A 665 30.28 -9.78 4.81
N VAL A 666 29.49 -10.04 3.77
CA VAL A 666 28.69 -9.00 3.11
C VAL A 666 27.54 -8.55 4.04
N GLY A 667 26.90 -9.47 4.76
CA GLY A 667 25.86 -9.14 5.73
C GLY A 667 26.35 -8.24 6.86
N LYS A 668 27.53 -8.52 7.43
CA LYS A 668 28.18 -7.66 8.43
C LYS A 668 28.42 -6.25 7.89
N HIS A 669 28.88 -6.15 6.64
CA HIS A 669 29.13 -4.85 5.98
C HIS A 669 27.84 -4.05 5.73
N ILE A 670 26.77 -4.72 5.31
CA ILE A 670 25.44 -4.10 5.14
C ILE A 670 24.91 -3.60 6.48
N MET A 671 24.97 -4.42 7.54
CA MET A 671 24.54 -4.03 8.88
C MET A 671 25.32 -2.82 9.40
N LYS A 672 26.63 -2.80 9.20
CA LYS A 672 27.49 -1.66 9.53
C LYS A 672 27.04 -0.39 8.79
N SER A 673 26.80 -0.49 7.49
CA SER A 673 26.35 0.65 6.67
C SER A 673 24.99 1.18 7.14
N CYS A 674 24.03 0.29 7.42
CA CYS A 674 22.72 0.65 7.97
C CYS A 674 22.83 1.42 9.31
N ALA A 675 23.74 0.98 10.18
CA ALA A 675 23.98 1.60 11.48
C ALA A 675 24.60 3.00 11.34
N ILE A 676 25.59 3.16 10.45
CA ILE A 676 26.30 4.43 10.23
C ILE A 676 25.41 5.47 9.56
N SER A 677 24.50 5.06 8.67
CA SER A 677 23.75 6.00 7.83
C SER A 677 22.60 6.70 8.57
N ASN A 678 21.56 5.95 8.95
CA ASN A 678 20.28 6.50 9.41
C ASN A 678 19.51 5.52 10.33
N VAL A 679 20.20 4.51 10.86
CA VAL A 679 19.64 3.50 11.78
C VAL A 679 18.43 2.76 11.17
N LYS A 680 18.45 2.55 9.86
CA LYS A 680 17.43 1.76 9.16
C LYS A 680 17.39 0.33 9.73
N LYS A 681 16.19 -0.27 9.81
CA LYS A 681 16.03 -1.67 10.24
C LYS A 681 16.81 -2.59 9.29
N VAL A 682 17.31 -3.71 9.78
CA VAL A 682 17.98 -4.71 8.95
C VAL A 682 17.57 -6.11 9.39
N SER A 683 17.31 -6.99 8.43
CA SER A 683 17.14 -8.44 8.65
C SER A 683 18.16 -9.17 7.79
N LEU A 684 18.87 -10.13 8.38
CA LEU A 684 20.01 -10.83 7.78
C LEU A 684 19.77 -12.33 7.83
N GLU A 685 19.79 -12.99 6.68
CA GLU A 685 19.92 -14.44 6.60
C GLU A 685 21.26 -14.76 5.93
N LEU A 686 22.16 -15.32 6.71
CA LEU A 686 23.57 -15.52 6.39
C LEU A 686 23.86 -17.01 6.49
N GLY A 687 24.75 -17.50 5.63
CA GLY A 687 25.00 -18.92 5.33
C GLY A 687 24.93 -19.96 6.46
N GLY A 688 24.99 -21.24 6.07
CA GLY A 688 24.79 -22.37 6.97
C GLY A 688 25.94 -23.36 6.97
N LYS A 689 26.18 -23.98 8.13
CA LYS A 689 26.88 -25.27 8.23
C LYS A 689 26.00 -26.28 8.97
N SER A 690 24.79 -26.45 8.46
CA SER A 690 23.69 -27.13 9.12
C SER A 690 24.02 -28.61 9.40
N PRO A 691 23.91 -29.09 10.65
CA PRO A 691 24.16 -30.48 10.99
C PRO A 691 22.91 -31.35 10.78
N LEU A 692 23.09 -32.56 10.25
CA LEU A 692 22.09 -33.62 10.21
C LEU A 692 22.60 -34.83 11.02
N ILE A 693 21.93 -35.18 12.11
CA ILE A 693 22.29 -36.30 12.98
C ILE A 693 21.41 -37.51 12.62
N ILE A 694 22.02 -38.64 12.30
CA ILE A 694 21.33 -39.87 11.87
C ILE A 694 21.67 -41.00 12.86
N PHE A 695 20.68 -41.38 13.66
CA PHE A 695 20.79 -42.47 14.63
C PHE A 695 20.52 -43.84 13.98
N ALA A 696 21.11 -44.89 14.53
CA ALA A 696 21.03 -46.28 14.10
C ALA A 696 19.59 -46.83 14.08
N ASP A 697 18.72 -46.30 14.95
CA ASP A 697 17.31 -46.73 15.04
C ASP A 697 16.38 -46.10 13.99
N CYS A 698 16.92 -45.24 13.12
CA CYS A 698 16.15 -44.61 12.05
C CYS A 698 15.65 -45.62 11.01
N ASP A 699 14.79 -45.17 10.11
CA ASP A 699 14.55 -45.89 8.86
C ASP A 699 15.71 -45.64 7.90
N LEU A 700 16.65 -46.59 7.82
CA LEU A 700 17.88 -46.40 7.06
C LEU A 700 17.65 -46.07 5.57
N ASN A 701 16.63 -46.64 4.94
CA ASN A 701 16.32 -46.33 3.54
C ASN A 701 15.83 -44.89 3.37
N LYS A 702 14.93 -44.46 4.25
CA LYS A 702 14.48 -43.06 4.26
C LYS A 702 15.60 -42.10 4.65
N ALA A 703 16.48 -42.50 5.56
CA ALA A 703 17.63 -41.71 5.96
C ALA A 703 18.60 -41.49 4.79
N VAL A 704 18.86 -42.52 3.97
CA VAL A 704 19.66 -42.36 2.73
C VAL A 704 18.96 -41.40 1.77
N GLN A 705 17.67 -41.60 1.48
CA GLN A 705 16.91 -40.73 0.57
C GLN A 705 16.89 -39.26 1.05
N MET A 706 16.56 -39.03 2.32
CA MET A 706 16.46 -37.68 2.88
C MET A 706 17.82 -37.06 3.16
N GLY A 707 18.83 -37.86 3.51
CA GLY A 707 20.22 -37.42 3.63
C GLY A 707 20.76 -36.94 2.29
N MET A 708 20.50 -37.67 1.20
CA MET A 708 20.82 -37.22 -0.16
C MET A 708 20.08 -35.94 -0.52
N SER A 709 18.76 -35.87 -0.28
CA SER A 709 17.99 -34.64 -0.51
C SER A 709 18.57 -33.46 0.26
N SER A 710 18.97 -33.66 1.52
CA SER A 710 19.51 -32.60 2.38
C SER A 710 20.79 -31.94 1.84
N VAL A 711 21.52 -32.64 0.96
CA VAL A 711 22.78 -32.15 0.38
C VAL A 711 22.66 -31.81 -1.10
N PHE A 712 22.07 -32.70 -1.90
CA PHE A 712 22.14 -32.61 -3.36
C PHE A 712 20.95 -31.85 -3.98
N PHE A 713 19.91 -31.54 -3.19
CA PHE A 713 18.76 -30.77 -3.67
C PHE A 713 19.20 -29.39 -4.19
N ASN A 714 18.64 -28.99 -5.34
CA ASN A 714 19.06 -27.81 -6.08
C ASN A 714 20.58 -27.75 -6.24
N LYS A 715 21.20 -28.89 -6.55
CA LYS A 715 22.64 -29.08 -6.73
C LYS A 715 23.50 -28.50 -5.60
N GLY A 716 22.96 -28.52 -4.37
CA GLY A 716 23.63 -28.10 -3.13
C GLY A 716 23.72 -26.60 -2.89
N GLU A 717 23.25 -25.79 -3.84
CA GLU A 717 23.14 -24.34 -3.67
C GLU A 717 21.85 -24.02 -2.91
N ASN A 718 21.91 -24.28 -1.61
CA ASN A 718 20.77 -24.25 -0.72
C ASN A 718 21.26 -23.84 0.67
N CYS A 719 20.78 -22.72 1.19
CA CYS A 719 21.24 -22.17 2.47
C CYS A 719 21.03 -23.14 3.63
N ILE A 720 19.96 -23.95 3.58
CA ILE A 720 19.69 -24.95 4.61
C ILE A 720 20.36 -26.30 4.39
N ALA A 721 21.15 -26.48 3.32
CA ALA A 721 21.80 -27.75 3.01
C ALA A 721 22.52 -28.32 4.24
N ALA A 722 22.43 -29.64 4.44
CA ALA A 722 23.12 -30.32 5.52
C ALA A 722 24.63 -30.36 5.21
N GLY A 723 25.33 -29.31 5.62
CA GLY A 723 26.76 -29.17 5.40
C GLY A 723 27.61 -30.16 6.21
N ARG A 724 27.01 -30.89 7.17
CA ARG A 724 27.61 -32.01 7.91
C ARG A 724 26.57 -33.06 8.21
N LEU A 725 26.90 -34.33 7.97
CA LEU A 725 26.12 -35.47 8.42
C LEU A 725 26.90 -36.19 9.52
N PHE A 726 26.26 -36.40 10.67
CA PHE A 726 26.77 -37.24 11.73
C PHE A 726 25.99 -38.55 11.70
N VAL A 727 26.67 -39.66 11.44
CA VAL A 727 26.03 -40.98 11.31
C VAL A 727 26.55 -41.88 12.43
N GLU A 728 25.63 -42.54 13.13
CA GLU A 728 25.96 -43.40 14.26
C GLU A 728 26.80 -44.60 13.77
N ASP A 729 27.83 -44.97 14.53
CA ASP A 729 28.91 -45.85 14.08
C ASP A 729 28.41 -47.19 13.51
N SER A 730 27.45 -47.82 14.19
CA SER A 730 26.88 -49.12 13.79
C SER A 730 26.18 -49.14 12.43
N ILE A 731 25.75 -47.99 11.90
CA ILE A 731 25.09 -47.88 10.58
C ILE A 731 25.90 -47.09 9.55
N HIS A 732 27.04 -46.51 9.92
CA HIS A 732 27.82 -45.61 9.07
C HIS A 732 28.20 -46.23 7.72
N ASP A 733 28.83 -47.40 7.72
CA ASP A 733 29.36 -48.01 6.48
C ASP A 733 28.26 -48.42 5.52
N GLU A 734 27.17 -48.96 6.08
CA GLU A 734 26.01 -49.35 5.30
C GLU A 734 25.28 -48.11 4.73
N PHE A 735 25.19 -47.03 5.49
CA PHE A 735 24.67 -45.75 5.01
C PHE A 735 25.50 -45.21 3.84
N VAL A 736 26.83 -45.10 4.01
CA VAL A 736 27.75 -44.62 2.96
C VAL A 736 27.63 -45.47 1.70
N ARG A 737 27.62 -46.81 1.86
CA ARG A 737 27.48 -47.75 0.73
C ARG A 737 26.20 -47.51 -0.05
N ARG A 738 25.06 -47.31 0.63
CA ARG A 738 23.77 -47.03 -0.03
C ARG A 738 23.73 -45.64 -0.67
N VAL A 739 24.29 -44.62 -0.01
CA VAL A 739 24.42 -43.28 -0.62
C VAL A 739 25.20 -43.35 -1.93
N VAL A 740 26.35 -44.02 -1.96
CA VAL A 740 27.15 -44.16 -3.21
C VAL A 740 26.36 -44.89 -4.30
N GLN A 741 25.56 -45.90 -3.94
CA GLN A 741 24.70 -46.60 -4.91
C GLN A 741 23.64 -45.69 -5.52
N GLU A 742 23.03 -44.82 -4.73
CA GLU A 742 22.02 -43.87 -5.21
C GLU A 742 22.65 -42.68 -5.96
N VAL A 743 23.82 -42.18 -5.53
CA VAL A 743 24.56 -41.12 -6.26
C VAL A 743 24.86 -41.55 -7.69
N ARG A 744 25.25 -42.82 -7.90
CA ARG A 744 25.51 -43.37 -9.25
C ARG A 744 24.28 -43.40 -10.15
N LYS A 745 23.07 -43.33 -9.59
CA LYS A 745 21.81 -43.30 -10.36
C LYS A 745 21.40 -41.88 -10.75
N MET A 746 21.95 -40.85 -10.11
CA MET A 746 21.59 -39.45 -10.40
C MET A 746 21.96 -39.10 -11.83
N LYS A 747 20.98 -38.65 -12.62
CA LYS A 747 21.24 -38.22 -13.98
C LYS A 747 21.71 -36.77 -13.99
N VAL A 748 22.96 -36.56 -14.41
CA VAL A 748 23.54 -35.23 -14.61
C VAL A 748 23.31 -34.78 -16.05
N GLY A 749 22.68 -33.62 -16.27
CA GLY A 749 22.18 -33.27 -17.59
C GLY A 749 21.78 -31.82 -17.77
N ASN A 750 21.31 -31.52 -18.98
CA ASN A 750 20.73 -30.21 -19.27
C ASN A 750 19.52 -30.01 -18.34
N PRO A 751 19.38 -28.86 -17.65
CA PRO A 751 18.25 -28.58 -16.77
C PRO A 751 16.88 -28.69 -17.45
N LEU A 752 16.81 -28.51 -18.77
CA LEU A 752 15.58 -28.63 -19.54
C LEU A 752 15.19 -30.08 -19.87
N ASP A 753 16.12 -31.04 -19.75
CA ASP A 753 15.81 -32.47 -19.95
C ASP A 753 14.99 -32.99 -18.77
N ARG A 754 13.88 -33.70 -19.06
CA ARG A 754 12.90 -34.09 -18.04
C ARG A 754 13.37 -35.19 -17.08
N ASP A 755 14.40 -35.94 -17.47
CA ASP A 755 14.99 -37.00 -16.68
C ASP A 755 16.30 -36.56 -15.99
N THR A 756 16.70 -35.29 -16.10
CA THR A 756 17.81 -34.73 -15.33
C THR A 756 17.42 -34.59 -13.86
N ASP A 757 18.26 -35.12 -12.96
CA ASP A 757 18.14 -34.94 -11.51
C ASP A 757 19.08 -33.85 -10.98
N HIS A 758 20.23 -33.67 -11.65
CA HIS A 758 21.33 -32.80 -11.21
C HIS A 758 21.80 -31.88 -12.33
N GLY A 759 21.56 -30.58 -12.17
CA GLY A 759 21.96 -29.53 -13.12
C GLY A 759 23.38 -29.01 -12.90
N PRO A 760 23.82 -28.01 -13.69
CA PRO A 760 25.09 -27.33 -13.49
C PRO A 760 25.05 -26.46 -12.23
N GLN A 761 26.23 -26.10 -11.73
CA GLN A 761 26.37 -25.03 -10.74
C GLN A 761 26.07 -23.68 -11.39
N ASN A 762 25.62 -22.72 -10.60
CA ASN A 762 25.05 -21.46 -11.08
C ASN A 762 25.99 -20.62 -11.95
N HIS A 763 27.27 -20.52 -11.59
CA HIS A 763 28.25 -19.72 -12.34
C HIS A 763 29.67 -20.22 -12.13
N HIS A 764 30.56 -19.89 -13.07
CA HIS A 764 31.93 -20.40 -13.12
C HIS A 764 32.74 -20.16 -11.84
N ALA A 765 32.66 -18.97 -11.23
CA ALA A 765 33.41 -18.67 -10.02
C ALA A 765 33.01 -19.58 -8.84
N HIS A 766 31.73 -19.94 -8.73
CA HIS A 766 31.26 -20.87 -7.71
C HIS A 766 31.78 -22.30 -7.95
N LEU A 767 31.76 -22.76 -9.21
CA LEU A 767 32.35 -24.05 -9.57
C LEU A 767 33.82 -24.14 -9.15
N MET A 768 34.62 -23.11 -9.43
CA MET A 768 36.03 -23.08 -9.06
C MET A 768 36.21 -23.16 -7.54
N LYS A 769 35.38 -22.44 -6.78
CA LYS A 769 35.38 -22.53 -5.31
C LYS A 769 35.08 -23.95 -4.82
N LEU A 770 34.17 -24.68 -5.45
CA LEU A 770 33.86 -26.07 -5.07
C LEU A 770 35.02 -27.03 -5.36
N MET A 771 35.73 -26.83 -6.47
CA MET A 771 36.93 -27.60 -6.78
C MET A 771 38.03 -27.35 -5.74
N GLU A 772 38.30 -26.09 -5.40
CA GLU A 772 39.26 -25.72 -4.36
C GLU A 772 38.86 -26.28 -2.98
N TYR A 773 37.56 -26.24 -2.65
CA TYR A 773 37.01 -26.77 -1.42
C TYR A 773 37.28 -28.27 -1.29
N CYS A 774 37.04 -29.06 -2.35
CA CYS A 774 37.28 -30.50 -2.34
C CYS A 774 38.77 -30.85 -2.32
N GLN A 775 39.60 -30.12 -3.06
CA GLN A 775 41.07 -30.27 -3.00
C GLN A 775 41.59 -30.04 -1.58
N ARG A 776 41.06 -29.03 -0.88
CA ARG A 776 41.41 -28.75 0.51
C ARG A 776 40.95 -29.85 1.46
N GLY A 777 39.74 -30.39 1.26
CA GLY A 777 39.24 -31.54 2.02
C GLY A 777 40.17 -32.76 1.96
N VAL A 778 40.57 -33.15 0.74
CA VAL A 778 41.54 -34.24 0.54
C VAL A 778 42.90 -33.91 1.18
N LYS A 779 43.40 -32.69 0.99
CA LYS A 779 44.68 -32.24 1.53
C LYS A 779 44.73 -32.28 3.06
N GLU A 780 43.61 -32.02 3.73
CA GLU A 780 43.50 -32.03 5.19
C GLU A 780 43.17 -33.43 5.77
N GLY A 781 43.07 -34.46 4.92
CA GLY A 781 43.02 -35.86 5.35
C GLY A 781 41.64 -36.53 5.30
N ALA A 782 40.60 -35.84 4.80
CA ALA A 782 39.29 -36.47 4.60
C ALA A 782 39.31 -37.48 3.44
N THR A 783 38.57 -38.57 3.58
CA THR A 783 38.46 -39.60 2.53
C THR A 783 37.45 -39.18 1.47
N LEU A 784 37.90 -38.93 0.25
CA LEU A 784 37.03 -38.70 -0.91
C LEU A 784 36.50 -40.03 -1.44
N VAL A 785 35.22 -40.32 -1.19
CA VAL A 785 34.58 -41.59 -1.61
C VAL A 785 34.18 -41.57 -3.08
N CYS A 786 33.60 -40.46 -3.54
CA CYS A 786 33.29 -40.21 -4.95
C CYS A 786 33.13 -38.71 -5.25
N GLY A 787 33.24 -38.34 -6.52
CA GLY A 787 33.08 -36.96 -7.00
C GLY A 787 34.32 -36.09 -6.78
N GLY A 788 34.09 -34.81 -6.48
CA GLY A 788 35.11 -33.82 -6.13
C GLY A 788 35.60 -32.97 -7.30
N ASN A 789 35.11 -33.21 -8.53
CA ASN A 789 35.61 -32.54 -9.73
C ASN A 789 34.50 -31.91 -10.57
N GLN A 790 34.92 -31.05 -11.50
CA GLN A 790 34.09 -30.64 -12.62
C GLN A 790 33.84 -31.83 -13.55
N ILE A 791 32.61 -31.98 -14.03
CA ILE A 791 32.26 -32.99 -15.03
C ILE A 791 32.79 -32.53 -16.40
N PRO A 792 33.52 -33.37 -17.16
CA PRO A 792 34.14 -32.99 -18.43
C PRO A 792 33.09 -32.87 -19.55
N ARG A 793 32.32 -31.78 -19.52
CA ARG A 793 31.30 -31.38 -20.49
C ARG A 793 31.21 -29.84 -20.54
N PRO A 794 30.56 -29.25 -21.55
CA PRO A 794 30.30 -27.80 -21.55
C PRO A 794 29.52 -27.36 -20.31
N GLY A 795 29.69 -26.09 -19.93
CA GLY A 795 29.06 -25.49 -18.76
C GLY A 795 29.75 -25.83 -17.44
N PHE A 796 29.05 -25.53 -16.35
CA PHE A 796 29.63 -25.48 -15.01
C PHE A 796 29.16 -26.64 -14.12
N PHE A 797 29.22 -27.86 -14.64
CA PHE A 797 28.77 -29.05 -13.92
C PHE A 797 29.78 -29.55 -12.88
N PHE A 798 29.31 -29.83 -11.67
CA PHE A 798 30.11 -30.41 -10.59
C PHE A 798 29.55 -31.76 -10.16
N GLU A 799 30.43 -32.74 -9.93
CA GLU A 799 30.03 -34.09 -9.51
C GLU A 799 29.38 -34.09 -8.11
N PRO A 800 28.26 -34.79 -7.90
CA PRO A 800 27.79 -35.08 -6.55
C PRO A 800 28.90 -35.79 -5.76
N THR A 801 29.29 -35.20 -4.64
CA THR A 801 30.53 -35.54 -3.94
C THR A 801 30.23 -36.07 -2.54
N VAL A 802 30.98 -37.08 -2.10
CA VAL A 802 30.86 -37.67 -0.76
C VAL A 802 32.24 -37.78 -0.11
N PHE A 803 32.38 -37.16 1.06
CA PHE A 803 33.52 -37.29 1.96
C PHE A 803 33.14 -38.08 3.22
N THR A 804 34.01 -38.99 3.64
CA THR A 804 33.98 -39.67 4.95
C THR A 804 35.24 -39.35 5.75
N ASP A 805 35.31 -39.88 6.98
CA ASP A 805 36.44 -39.68 7.89
C ASP A 805 36.73 -38.19 8.16
N VAL A 806 35.66 -37.39 8.16
CA VAL A 806 35.76 -35.95 8.40
C VAL A 806 35.85 -35.70 9.90
N GLU A 807 36.94 -35.09 10.33
CA GLU A 807 37.17 -34.68 11.70
C GLU A 807 36.75 -33.22 11.93
N ASP A 808 36.34 -32.89 13.17
CA ASP A 808 35.74 -31.59 13.49
C ASP A 808 36.69 -30.39 13.28
N HIS A 809 38.01 -30.62 13.25
CA HIS A 809 38.99 -29.56 13.05
C HIS A 809 39.17 -29.16 11.58
N MET A 810 38.82 -30.05 10.64
CA MET A 810 39.02 -29.85 9.21
C MET A 810 38.24 -28.65 8.69
N PHE A 811 38.78 -27.97 7.69
CA PHE A 811 38.16 -26.85 6.99
C PHE A 811 36.77 -27.21 6.48
N ILE A 812 36.63 -28.38 5.85
CA ILE A 812 35.36 -28.82 5.29
C ILE A 812 34.31 -29.15 6.36
N ALA A 813 34.69 -29.33 7.63
CA ALA A 813 33.75 -29.46 8.74
C ALA A 813 33.20 -28.09 9.21
N LYS A 814 33.86 -26.99 8.87
CA LYS A 814 33.55 -25.63 9.39
C LYS A 814 32.94 -24.73 8.32
N GLU A 815 33.54 -24.72 7.13
CA GLU A 815 33.13 -23.80 6.06
C GLU A 815 31.95 -24.33 5.25
N GLU A 816 31.11 -23.41 4.78
CA GLU A 816 30.02 -23.70 3.86
C GLU A 816 30.56 -23.92 2.43
N SER A 817 30.25 -25.10 1.84
CA SER A 817 30.57 -25.38 0.44
C SER A 817 29.60 -24.67 -0.51
N PHE A 818 28.31 -24.69 -0.16
CA PHE A 818 27.18 -24.24 -0.99
C PHE A 818 27.09 -24.97 -2.34
N GLY A 819 27.53 -26.24 -2.37
CA GLY A 819 27.45 -27.12 -3.53
C GLY A 819 27.19 -28.56 -3.10
N PRO A 820 27.15 -29.52 -4.04
CA PRO A 820 26.62 -30.86 -3.82
C PRO A 820 27.69 -31.76 -3.17
N VAL A 821 28.13 -31.42 -1.96
CA VAL A 821 29.23 -32.07 -1.22
C VAL A 821 28.72 -32.58 0.13
N MET A 822 28.54 -33.90 0.24
CA MET A 822 28.12 -34.58 1.47
C MET A 822 29.34 -34.85 2.35
N ILE A 823 29.30 -34.39 3.59
CA ILE A 823 30.46 -34.36 4.50
C ILE A 823 30.10 -35.17 5.74
N ILE A 824 30.63 -36.39 5.86
CA ILE A 824 30.16 -37.40 6.81
C ILE A 824 31.20 -37.61 7.91
N SER A 825 30.74 -37.51 9.16
CA SER A 825 31.49 -37.86 10.36
C SER A 825 30.77 -38.99 11.11
N ARG A 826 31.53 -39.90 11.72
CA ARG A 826 31.00 -40.89 12.67
C ARG A 826 30.72 -40.26 14.04
N PHE A 827 29.81 -40.86 14.80
CA PHE A 827 29.74 -40.68 16.25
C PHE A 827 29.43 -42.02 16.93
N ALA A 828 29.88 -42.19 18.18
CA ALA A 828 29.78 -43.45 18.90
C ALA A 828 28.32 -43.83 19.21
N ASP A 829 28.03 -45.14 19.20
CA ASP A 829 26.71 -45.66 19.52
C ASP A 829 26.24 -45.18 20.91
N GLY A 830 25.02 -44.65 20.99
CA GLY A 830 24.41 -44.16 22.23
C GLY A 830 24.87 -42.78 22.71
N ASP A 831 25.84 -42.14 22.05
CA ASP A 831 26.44 -40.88 22.53
C ASP A 831 25.74 -39.63 22.01
N VAL A 832 24.56 -39.33 22.57
CA VAL A 832 23.69 -38.23 22.16
C VAL A 832 24.29 -36.85 22.47
N ASP A 833 24.83 -36.65 23.67
CA ASP A 833 25.32 -35.33 24.08
C ASP A 833 26.65 -34.96 23.42
N ALA A 834 27.55 -35.92 23.16
CA ALA A 834 28.78 -35.62 22.45
C ALA A 834 28.52 -35.24 20.99
N VAL A 835 27.62 -35.95 20.29
CA VAL A 835 27.26 -35.58 18.91
C VAL A 835 26.55 -34.23 18.86
N LEU A 836 25.71 -33.89 19.84
CA LEU A 836 25.10 -32.57 19.98
C LEU A 836 26.14 -31.47 20.17
N SER A 837 27.15 -31.69 21.02
CA SER A 837 28.25 -30.75 21.22
C SER A 837 28.98 -30.46 19.90
N ARG A 838 29.27 -31.50 19.12
CA ARG A 838 29.96 -31.39 17.83
C ARG A 838 29.11 -30.74 16.75
N ALA A 839 27.82 -31.06 16.71
CA ALA A 839 26.84 -30.45 15.80
C ALA A 839 26.66 -28.95 16.07
N ASN A 840 26.69 -28.56 17.34
CA ASN A 840 26.58 -27.16 17.76
C ASN A 840 27.90 -26.37 17.70
N ALA A 841 29.05 -27.05 17.54
CA ALA A 841 30.39 -26.47 17.40
C ALA A 841 30.61 -25.84 16.02
N THR A 842 29.75 -24.87 15.70
CA THR A 842 29.82 -24.00 14.53
C THR A 842 29.29 -22.62 14.93
N GLU A 843 29.86 -21.59 14.30
CA GLU A 843 29.41 -20.21 14.44
C GLU A 843 28.06 -19.96 13.76
N PHE A 844 27.66 -20.85 12.85
CA PHE A 844 26.37 -20.81 12.16
C PHE A 844 25.24 -21.42 12.99
N GLY A 845 24.00 -21.11 12.62
CA GLY A 845 22.81 -21.58 13.32
C GLY A 845 21.55 -21.47 12.46
N LEU A 846 21.63 -21.82 11.18
CA LEU A 846 20.53 -21.63 10.23
C LEU A 846 19.48 -22.76 10.31
N ALA A 847 19.87 -23.98 9.95
CA ALA A 847 19.02 -25.17 10.01
C ALA A 847 19.77 -26.34 10.65
N SER A 848 19.04 -27.42 10.90
CA SER A 848 19.56 -28.69 11.40
C SER A 848 18.53 -29.81 11.16
N GLY A 849 18.93 -31.06 11.35
CA GLY A 849 17.99 -32.17 11.35
C GLY A 849 18.41 -33.36 12.19
N VAL A 850 17.44 -34.21 12.53
CA VAL A 850 17.65 -35.46 13.25
C VAL A 850 16.77 -36.58 12.68
N PHE A 851 17.37 -37.73 12.37
CA PHE A 851 16.68 -38.95 11.95
C PHE A 851 16.78 -40.01 13.03
N THR A 852 15.64 -40.37 13.61
CA THR A 852 15.51 -41.38 14.66
C THR A 852 14.04 -41.79 14.81
N ARG A 853 13.78 -43.05 15.16
CA ARG A 853 12.42 -43.51 15.51
C ARG A 853 12.08 -43.29 16.98
N ASP A 854 13.08 -43.09 17.82
CA ASP A 854 12.89 -42.79 19.24
C ASP A 854 12.43 -41.34 19.42
N ILE A 855 11.20 -41.19 19.92
CA ILE A 855 10.59 -39.90 20.21
C ILE A 855 11.34 -39.11 21.28
N ASN A 856 11.95 -39.77 22.26
CA ASN A 856 12.70 -39.10 23.32
C ASN A 856 13.95 -38.45 22.75
N LYS A 857 14.70 -39.19 21.92
CA LYS A 857 15.86 -38.64 21.19
C LYS A 857 15.44 -37.54 20.24
N ALA A 858 14.37 -37.71 19.47
CA ALA A 858 13.89 -36.69 18.54
C ALA A 858 13.60 -35.35 19.24
N LEU A 859 12.81 -35.38 20.32
CA LEU A 859 12.46 -34.18 21.09
C LEU A 859 13.69 -33.58 21.77
N TYR A 860 14.47 -34.39 22.50
CA TYR A 860 15.65 -33.91 23.22
C TYR A 860 16.70 -33.29 22.29
N VAL A 861 17.01 -33.95 21.18
CA VAL A 861 17.96 -33.42 20.19
C VAL A 861 17.43 -32.13 19.57
N SER A 862 16.13 -32.05 19.29
CA SER A 862 15.54 -30.82 18.74
C SER A 862 15.59 -29.62 19.70
N ASP A 863 15.46 -29.86 21.01
CA ASP A 863 15.62 -28.81 22.02
C ASP A 863 17.06 -28.31 22.13
N LYS A 864 18.04 -29.19 21.88
CA LYS A 864 19.47 -28.91 22.11
C LYS A 864 20.19 -28.35 20.90
N LEU A 865 19.71 -28.60 19.69
CA LEU A 865 20.29 -28.04 18.46
C LEU A 865 20.14 -26.52 18.42
N GLN A 866 21.25 -25.81 18.26
CA GLN A 866 21.32 -24.35 18.25
C GLN A 866 21.15 -23.80 16.83
N ALA A 867 19.97 -24.04 16.23
CA ALA A 867 19.63 -23.62 14.88
C ALA A 867 18.20 -23.05 14.80
N GLY A 868 17.98 -22.15 13.85
CA GLY A 868 16.68 -21.50 13.63
C GLY A 868 15.57 -22.42 13.10
N THR A 869 15.92 -23.60 12.61
CA THR A 869 14.98 -24.65 12.16
C THR A 869 15.57 -26.03 12.48
N VAL A 870 14.74 -26.94 12.98
CA VAL A 870 15.10 -28.35 13.21
C VAL A 870 14.12 -29.24 12.44
N PHE A 871 14.62 -30.06 11.54
CA PHE A 871 13.81 -31.06 10.84
C PHE A 871 13.92 -32.43 11.52
N VAL A 872 12.78 -33.07 11.81
CA VAL A 872 12.74 -34.42 12.41
C VAL A 872 12.21 -35.41 11.38
N ASN A 873 13.01 -36.43 11.03
CA ASN A 873 12.66 -37.46 10.03
C ASN A 873 12.25 -36.93 8.65
N THR A 874 12.69 -35.71 8.33
CA THR A 874 12.55 -35.05 7.02
C THR A 874 13.66 -34.00 6.87
N TYR A 875 13.81 -33.40 5.69
CA TYR A 875 14.73 -32.30 5.46
C TYR A 875 14.26 -31.48 4.26
N ASN A 876 14.69 -30.23 4.13
CA ASN A 876 14.25 -29.27 3.10
C ASN A 876 12.74 -29.00 3.11
N LYS A 877 12.03 -29.37 4.19
CA LYS A 877 10.58 -29.20 4.27
C LYS A 877 10.24 -27.82 4.83
N THR A 878 10.55 -26.78 4.05
CA THR A 878 10.05 -25.43 4.29
C THR A 878 8.56 -25.35 3.91
N ASP A 879 7.91 -24.31 4.41
CA ASP A 879 6.52 -24.00 4.11
C ASP A 879 6.33 -22.50 4.23
N VAL A 880 5.48 -21.90 3.38
CA VAL A 880 5.25 -20.45 3.38
C VAL A 880 4.66 -19.93 4.69
N ALA A 881 4.03 -20.80 5.49
CA ALA A 881 3.52 -20.46 6.81
C ALA A 881 4.53 -20.67 7.96
N ALA A 882 5.64 -21.38 7.72
CA ALA A 882 6.64 -21.68 8.74
C ALA A 882 7.78 -20.64 8.69
N PRO A 883 8.03 -19.88 9.78
CA PRO A 883 9.04 -18.83 9.76
C PRO A 883 10.45 -19.40 9.62
N PHE A 884 11.24 -18.79 8.75
CA PHE A 884 12.60 -19.22 8.42
C PHE A 884 13.61 -18.11 8.68
N GLY A 885 14.74 -18.45 9.32
CA GLY A 885 15.87 -17.53 9.53
C GLY A 885 16.80 -18.02 10.64
N GLY A 886 18.05 -17.55 10.66
CA GLY A 886 19.11 -18.13 11.49
C GLY A 886 19.19 -17.62 12.93
N PHE A 887 20.11 -18.27 13.67
CA PHE A 887 20.71 -17.83 14.93
C PHE A 887 22.22 -17.61 14.75
N LYS A 888 22.89 -17.08 15.79
CA LYS A 888 24.35 -16.86 15.81
C LYS A 888 24.84 -16.05 14.60
N GLN A 889 25.90 -16.48 13.90
CA GLN A 889 26.41 -15.79 12.70
C GLN A 889 25.61 -16.05 11.43
N SER A 890 24.56 -16.88 11.48
CA SER A 890 23.60 -17.02 10.37
C SER A 890 22.59 -15.86 10.30
N GLY A 891 22.76 -14.84 11.14
CA GLY A 891 21.95 -13.62 11.13
C GLY A 891 20.72 -13.70 12.03
N PHE A 892 19.72 -12.86 11.72
CA PHE A 892 18.51 -12.65 12.52
C PHE A 892 17.38 -12.03 11.69
N GLY A 893 16.16 -12.14 12.20
CA GLY A 893 14.93 -11.84 11.48
C GLY A 893 14.40 -13.09 10.78
N LYS A 894 13.14 -13.04 10.32
CA LYS A 894 12.50 -14.17 9.64
C LYS A 894 11.95 -13.76 8.28
N ASP A 895 12.12 -14.63 7.30
CA ASP A 895 11.29 -14.71 6.11
C ASP A 895 10.17 -15.75 6.36
N LEU A 896 9.11 -15.72 5.54
CA LEU A 896 7.93 -16.60 5.67
C LEU A 896 7.16 -16.48 7.00
N GLY A 897 5.97 -17.10 7.04
CA GLY A 897 5.09 -17.10 8.20
C GLY A 897 4.61 -15.71 8.61
N GLU A 898 3.82 -15.65 9.69
CA GLU A 898 3.39 -14.39 10.29
C GLU A 898 4.58 -13.57 10.80
N ALA A 899 5.62 -14.23 11.30
CA ALA A 899 6.78 -13.58 11.92
C ALA A 899 7.48 -12.60 10.98
N ALA A 900 7.57 -12.92 9.68
CA ALA A 900 8.19 -12.04 8.68
C ALA A 900 7.50 -10.67 8.57
N LEU A 901 6.18 -10.58 8.81
CA LEU A 901 5.46 -9.31 8.76
C LEU A 901 6.02 -8.29 9.76
N ASN A 902 6.48 -8.75 10.93
CA ASN A 902 7.04 -7.87 11.96
C ASN A 902 8.35 -7.19 11.53
N GLU A 903 9.10 -7.80 10.61
CA GLU A 903 10.30 -7.19 10.03
C GLU A 903 9.95 -5.98 9.14
N TYR A 904 8.75 -5.97 8.58
CA TYR A 904 8.25 -4.97 7.63
C TYR A 904 7.17 -4.04 8.21
N LEU A 905 6.89 -4.17 9.51
CA LEU A 905 5.99 -3.30 10.26
C LEU A 905 6.74 -2.53 11.37
N ARG A 906 6.15 -1.42 11.80
CA ARG A 906 6.49 -0.68 13.02
C ARG A 906 5.26 -0.58 13.92
N VAL A 907 5.49 -0.48 15.22
CA VAL A 907 4.42 -0.37 16.23
C VAL A 907 4.36 1.06 16.73
N LYS A 908 3.19 1.70 16.59
CA LYS A 908 2.90 3.00 17.19
C LYS A 908 1.97 2.81 18.38
N THR A 909 2.41 3.16 19.57
CA THR A 909 1.56 3.21 20.77
C THR A 909 0.83 4.54 20.83
N VAL A 910 -0.48 4.51 21.06
CA VAL A 910 -1.32 5.69 21.26
C VAL A 910 -2.00 5.56 22.61
N THR A 911 -1.76 6.52 23.49
CA THR A 911 -2.36 6.57 24.83
C THR A 911 -3.20 7.83 24.94
N PHE A 912 -4.47 7.64 25.30
CA PHE A 912 -5.42 8.69 25.61
C PHE A 912 -5.61 8.75 27.13
N GLU A 913 -5.80 9.96 27.68
CA GLU A 913 -6.37 10.18 29.00
C GLU A 913 -7.76 10.79 28.82
N TYR A 914 -8.76 10.29 29.55
CA TYR A 914 -10.17 10.70 29.43
C TYR A 914 -10.96 10.56 30.74
#